data_AF-X8IQM2-F1
#
_entry.id   AF-X8IQM2-F1
#
_cell.length_a   1.000
_cell.length_b   1.000
_cell.length_c   1.000
_cell.angle_alpha   90.00
_cell.angle_beta   90.00
_cell.angle_gamma   90.00
#
_symmetry.space_group_name_H-M   'P 1'
#
loop_
_entity.id
_entity.type
_entity.pdbx_description
1 polymer ?
#
loop_
_entity_poly.entity_id
_entity_poly.type
_entity_poly.pdbx_seq_one_letter_code
_entity_poly.pdbx_strand_id
1 'polypeptide(L)'
;MSKQLTIGILAHVDAGKTTLSEAMLYSAGAIRKLGRVDKGDSFLDNYEIEKNRGITVFSKQAELNWKDVNITILDTPGHDDFSAEMERALDVIDYALLVVSGVDGPQSHTETVWRLLRAREIPTFVFINKMDLAIADRGEQIKRLFDTLGEGFVDFSPSPEDEGFIDEVTLYAPELADYYLENMELSEQSIKDAIRACSIYPCLFGSALHQDGVDRLLDSIAGYAYGYSELHTDSSEDAAEPGAFVYKIARDQRDERLSFVKVITGTLHVKDSVSVITDSGEPITEKINQIRIYSGQKYLPVQSASAGQICAVTGISSSKAGTGIGSLAAQDMSDGVIEPFLTYRIIPADDIDQNRFVADMLQLEEEDPKLHIDSANSVRGVNIRLMGDVQQEILQAQIMSRFGYEVRFESGGIIYKETICSAVEGVGHFEPLRHYAEVHLIMRPGERGSGIVTDSMVSEDELSRSWQNLILSHLDERSFRGALIGAPVTDIHITLAAGRAHVKHTEGGDFRQATYRAVRNGLLLAESRILEPWFEFEIKLPGANIGMAMTDIKNGAGSFGEPQVDGELSILKGRAPAVVLLDYQRKLTSYTGGRGHISCVLAGYDTCHNQDEIIKQIAYDPDHDELETGDSVFCCHGAGRIIRWDQVKEHMHIPAMLRDIDAENCSGQSSDVRAGTMSAGRKLASEAELLAIFERTYGSIDKDKGKKRKAKPSESEYRAMEERKQSLHRLDRVASPDTHFVVDGYNLINAEPHMKELAHTDIGAAREHLVNILANYRGYLGCRMTVVFDAYRVPYSEVRSHTENGTEVIYTKENETADAYIAELTKELGKSESVTVVSSDALVQEMSLGHGALRISSREFIMDIEIAIKEIREFLADNKS
;
A
#
# COMPACT_ATOMS: atom_id res chain seq x y z
N MET A 1 28.50 14.71 -32.26
CA MET A 1 28.15 15.21 -30.92
C MET A 1 28.42 14.09 -29.92
N SER A 2 28.72 14.38 -28.66
CA SER A 2 28.85 13.34 -27.63
C SER A 2 27.49 12.67 -27.41
N LYS A 3 27.49 11.34 -27.33
CA LYS A 3 26.29 10.52 -27.13
C LYS A 3 25.64 10.87 -25.79
N GLN A 4 24.35 11.22 -25.79
CA GLN A 4 23.60 11.55 -24.57
C GLN A 4 22.76 10.35 -24.15
N LEU A 5 22.84 9.98 -22.87
CA LEU A 5 22.10 8.86 -22.29
C LEU A 5 21.52 9.26 -20.94
N THR A 6 20.26 8.91 -20.69
CA THR A 6 19.66 8.92 -19.36
C THR A 6 19.48 7.49 -18.87
N ILE A 7 20.08 7.15 -17.73
CA ILE A 7 20.02 5.81 -17.14
C ILE A 7 19.37 5.86 -15.77
N GLY A 8 18.30 5.09 -15.59
CA GLY A 8 17.68 4.87 -14.27
C GLY A 8 18.34 3.69 -13.57
N ILE A 9 18.89 3.91 -12.38
CA ILE A 9 19.46 2.82 -11.57
C ILE A 9 18.38 2.33 -10.61
N LEU A 10 18.03 1.06 -10.71
CA LEU A 10 16.91 0.45 -10.01
C LEU A 10 17.38 -0.77 -9.23
N ALA A 11 16.92 -0.93 -7.99
CA ALA A 11 17.26 -2.09 -7.17
C ALA A 11 16.30 -2.21 -5.98
N HIS A 12 16.20 -3.40 -5.41
CA HIS A 12 15.60 -3.57 -4.08
C HIS A 12 16.50 -2.98 -2.98
N VAL A 13 15.93 -2.80 -1.79
CA VAL A 13 16.64 -2.31 -0.59
C VAL A 13 17.90 -3.14 -0.35
N ASP A 14 18.99 -2.49 0.02
CA ASP A 14 20.30 -3.08 0.30
C ASP A 14 21.01 -3.81 -0.85
N ALA A 15 20.49 -3.82 -2.09
CA ALA A 15 21.20 -4.37 -3.24
C ALA A 15 22.50 -3.59 -3.61
N GLY A 16 22.71 -2.43 -3.00
CA GLY A 16 23.89 -1.58 -3.20
C GLY A 16 23.78 -0.62 -4.38
N LYS A 17 22.56 -0.20 -4.72
CA LYS A 17 22.24 0.77 -5.78
C LYS A 17 23.06 2.05 -5.67
N THR A 18 22.94 2.78 -4.55
CA THR A 18 23.66 4.05 -4.34
C THR A 18 25.17 3.85 -4.28
N THR A 19 25.63 2.71 -3.74
CA THR A 19 27.06 2.33 -3.78
C THR A 19 27.56 2.15 -5.22
N LEU A 20 26.76 1.55 -6.11
CA LEU A 20 27.09 1.43 -7.53
C LEU A 20 27.08 2.79 -8.23
N SER A 21 26.07 3.62 -7.97
CA SER A 21 25.96 4.98 -8.51
C SER A 21 27.20 5.81 -8.16
N GLU A 22 27.68 5.72 -6.92
CA GLU A 22 28.93 6.36 -6.51
C GLU A 22 30.17 5.75 -7.12
N ALA A 23 30.20 4.42 -7.26
CA ALA A 23 31.31 3.73 -7.89
C ALA A 23 31.50 4.20 -9.34
N MET A 24 30.40 4.31 -10.09
CA MET A 24 30.37 4.84 -11.45
C MET A 24 30.84 6.30 -11.51
N LEU A 25 30.34 7.16 -10.62
CA LEU A 25 30.75 8.56 -10.54
C LEU A 25 32.25 8.71 -10.22
N TYR A 26 32.78 7.83 -9.37
CA TYR A 26 34.20 7.84 -9.02
C TYR A 26 35.07 7.36 -10.19
N SER A 27 34.71 6.25 -10.84
CA SER A 27 35.43 5.75 -12.02
C SER A 27 35.48 6.82 -13.11
N ALA A 28 34.35 7.47 -13.41
CA ALA A 28 34.27 8.55 -14.38
C ALA A 28 34.97 9.86 -13.95
N GLY A 29 35.51 9.93 -12.72
CA GLY A 29 36.21 11.11 -12.20
C GLY A 29 35.29 12.28 -11.85
N ALA A 30 33.97 12.09 -11.82
CA ALA A 30 33.00 13.10 -11.43
C ALA A 30 33.10 13.44 -9.93
N ILE A 31 33.43 12.45 -9.10
CA ILE A 31 33.73 12.62 -7.67
C ILE A 31 35.18 12.23 -7.36
N ARG A 32 35.80 12.94 -6.41
CA ARG A 32 37.21 12.72 -6.02
C ARG A 32 37.41 11.63 -4.97
N LYS A 33 36.35 11.24 -4.26
CA LYS A 33 36.35 10.28 -3.17
C LYS A 33 35.07 9.47 -3.22
N LEU A 34 35.18 8.18 -2.95
CA LEU A 34 34.05 7.29 -2.71
C LEU A 34 33.46 7.59 -1.32
N GLY A 35 32.16 7.84 -1.28
CA GLY A 35 31.38 7.85 -0.04
C GLY A 35 30.86 6.44 0.27
N ARG A 36 30.20 6.31 1.42
CA ARG A 36 29.53 5.10 1.88
C ARG A 36 28.21 5.45 2.54
N VAL A 37 27.19 4.69 2.19
CA VAL A 37 25.85 4.80 2.79
C VAL A 37 25.91 4.52 4.29
N ASP A 38 26.55 3.43 4.72
CA ASP A 38 26.69 3.06 6.14
C ASP A 38 27.43 4.10 7.01
N LYS A 39 28.23 4.96 6.38
CA LYS A 39 28.98 6.03 7.06
C LYS A 39 28.30 7.39 6.95
N GLY A 40 27.19 7.50 6.23
CA GLY A 40 26.44 8.74 6.02
C GLY A 40 27.20 9.81 5.20
N ASP A 41 28.26 9.42 4.48
CA ASP A 41 29.09 10.31 3.65
C ASP A 41 28.86 10.12 2.15
N SER A 42 27.75 9.47 1.79
CA SER A 42 27.31 9.32 0.40
C SER A 42 27.11 10.67 -0.29
N PHE A 43 27.51 10.76 -1.57
CA PHE A 43 27.32 11.94 -2.41
C PHE A 43 25.86 12.17 -2.79
N LEU A 44 25.11 11.09 -2.98
CA LEU A 44 23.71 11.15 -3.37
C LEU A 44 22.83 11.26 -2.12
N ASP A 45 23.03 10.45 -1.08
CA ASP A 45 22.19 10.44 0.13
C ASP A 45 22.49 11.58 1.09
N ASN A 46 21.82 12.70 0.85
CA ASN A 46 22.08 13.97 1.51
C ASN A 46 21.05 14.33 2.59
N TYR A 47 19.85 13.76 2.53
CA TYR A 47 18.84 14.02 3.55
C TYR A 47 19.20 13.27 4.84
N GLU A 48 19.02 13.90 6.01
CA GLU A 48 19.37 13.27 7.30
C GLU A 48 18.68 11.92 7.49
N ILE A 49 17.44 11.79 7.02
CA ILE A 49 16.69 10.55 7.11
C ILE A 49 17.26 9.44 6.23
N GLU A 50 17.73 9.77 5.02
CA GLU A 50 18.41 8.82 4.12
C GLU A 50 19.71 8.32 4.76
N LYS A 51 20.46 9.23 5.39
CA LYS A 51 21.70 8.87 6.10
C LYS A 51 21.45 8.01 7.34
N ASN A 52 20.40 8.31 8.10
CA ASN A 52 20.06 7.56 9.32
C ASN A 52 19.53 6.16 9.01
N ARG A 53 18.77 6.02 7.92
CA ARG A 53 18.13 4.76 7.51
C ARG A 53 18.96 3.94 6.52
N GLY A 54 19.93 4.57 5.84
CA GLY A 54 20.71 3.92 4.78
C GLY A 54 19.90 3.62 3.51
N ILE A 55 18.80 4.36 3.25
CA ILE A 55 17.92 4.15 2.10
C ILE A 55 17.82 5.43 1.25
N THR A 56 17.66 5.26 -0.06
CA THR A 56 17.35 6.35 -1.00
C THR A 56 15.83 6.61 -0.99
N VAL A 57 15.43 7.85 -0.72
CA VAL A 57 14.02 8.24 -0.60
C VAL A 57 13.57 9.08 -1.79
N PHE A 58 14.43 9.98 -2.26
CA PHE A 58 14.13 10.85 -3.40
C PHE A 58 15.00 10.50 -4.59
N SER A 59 14.41 10.49 -5.78
CA SER A 59 15.17 10.32 -7.02
C SER A 59 16.16 11.47 -7.19
N LYS A 60 17.44 11.15 -7.43
CA LYS A 60 18.53 12.13 -7.59
C LYS A 60 19.24 11.97 -8.92
N GLN A 61 19.63 13.10 -9.48
CA GLN A 61 20.39 13.12 -10.73
C GLN A 61 21.87 13.38 -10.50
N ALA A 62 22.71 12.69 -11.29
CA ALA A 62 24.13 12.95 -11.37
C ALA A 62 24.63 12.77 -12.81
N GLU A 63 25.45 13.71 -13.27
CA GLU A 63 26.08 13.62 -14.59
C GLU A 63 27.48 13.01 -14.46
N LEU A 64 27.79 12.10 -15.37
CA LEU A 64 29.14 11.60 -15.58
C LEU A 64 29.44 11.50 -17.07
N ASN A 65 30.73 11.62 -17.40
CA ASN A 65 31.21 11.43 -18.75
C ASN A 65 32.13 10.22 -18.76
N TRP A 66 31.78 9.20 -19.56
CA TRP A 66 32.60 8.03 -19.75
C TRP A 66 32.96 7.92 -21.23
N LYS A 67 34.25 8.06 -21.53
CA LYS A 67 34.76 8.18 -22.91
C LYS A 67 34.06 9.38 -23.60
N ASP A 68 33.35 9.15 -24.71
CA ASP A 68 32.62 10.18 -25.47
C ASP A 68 31.10 10.13 -25.25
N VAL A 69 30.66 9.52 -24.15
CA VAL A 69 29.26 9.36 -23.76
C VAL A 69 28.99 10.15 -22.48
N ASN A 70 28.02 11.06 -22.56
CA ASN A 70 27.51 11.79 -21.41
C ASN A 70 26.32 11.01 -20.84
N ILE A 71 26.44 10.56 -19.61
CA ILE A 71 25.46 9.73 -18.92
C ILE A 71 24.87 10.55 -17.78
N THR A 72 23.56 10.77 -17.82
CA THR A 72 22.77 11.27 -16.70
C THR A 72 22.21 10.07 -15.94
N ILE A 73 22.68 9.86 -14.72
CA ILE A 73 22.15 8.84 -13.82
C ILE A 73 20.96 9.42 -13.06
N LEU A 74 19.86 8.68 -13.01
CA LEU A 74 18.77 8.85 -12.06
C LEU A 74 18.83 7.72 -11.04
N ASP A 75 19.27 8.02 -9.82
CA ASP A 75 19.28 7.08 -8.69
C ASP A 75 17.88 7.08 -8.07
N THR A 76 17.10 6.01 -8.27
CA THR A 76 15.71 5.94 -7.82
C THR A 76 15.59 5.29 -6.43
N PRO A 77 14.50 5.54 -5.68
CA PRO A 77 14.21 4.77 -4.48
C PRO A 77 14.12 3.27 -4.77
N GLY A 78 14.52 2.45 -3.80
CA GLY A 78 14.50 0.97 -3.91
C GLY A 78 13.61 0.29 -2.86
N HIS A 79 12.87 1.08 -2.10
CA HIS A 79 11.96 0.62 -1.06
C HIS A 79 10.53 0.70 -1.59
N ASP A 80 9.68 -0.30 -1.27
CA ASP A 80 8.31 -0.42 -1.77
C ASP A 80 7.48 0.86 -1.54
N ASP A 81 7.59 1.46 -0.34
CA ASP A 81 6.92 2.72 0.02
C ASP A 81 7.16 3.90 -0.94
N PHE A 82 8.24 3.89 -1.72
CA PHE A 82 8.60 4.95 -2.67
C PHE A 82 8.47 4.54 -4.14
N SER A 83 7.76 3.44 -4.40
CA SER A 83 7.60 2.91 -5.76
C SER A 83 6.91 3.89 -6.71
N ALA A 84 6.04 4.77 -6.21
CA ALA A 84 5.42 5.82 -7.02
C ALA A 84 6.44 6.85 -7.55
N GLU A 85 7.41 7.27 -6.74
CA GLU A 85 8.49 8.17 -7.16
C GLU A 85 9.44 7.47 -8.15
N MET A 86 9.73 6.19 -7.92
CA MET A 86 10.50 5.38 -8.85
C MET A 86 9.77 5.24 -10.20
N GLU A 87 8.47 4.95 -10.20
CA GLU A 87 7.69 4.76 -11.42
C GLU A 87 7.70 6.02 -12.30
N ARG A 88 7.54 7.22 -11.71
CA ARG A 88 7.67 8.49 -12.44
C ARG A 88 9.04 8.68 -13.10
N ALA A 89 10.10 8.17 -12.49
CA ALA A 89 11.43 8.25 -13.07
C ALA A 89 11.60 7.32 -14.27
N LEU A 90 10.82 6.23 -14.38
CA LEU A 90 10.90 5.30 -15.51
C LEU A 90 10.45 5.93 -16.83
N ASP A 91 9.54 6.91 -16.78
CA ASP A 91 9.01 7.53 -18.00
C ASP A 91 10.03 8.47 -18.68
N VAL A 92 11.11 8.83 -17.98
CA VAL A 92 12.17 9.71 -18.50
C VAL A 92 13.52 9.04 -18.70
N ILE A 93 13.66 7.73 -18.47
CA ILE A 93 14.95 7.04 -18.72
C ILE A 93 15.00 6.47 -20.14
N ASP A 94 16.20 6.41 -20.71
CA ASP A 94 16.43 5.76 -22.00
C ASP A 94 16.77 4.27 -21.81
N TYR A 95 17.52 3.98 -20.74
CA TYR A 95 17.94 2.64 -20.34
C TYR A 95 17.76 2.47 -18.84
N ALA A 96 17.46 1.24 -18.41
CA ALA A 96 17.51 0.85 -17.01
C ALA A 96 18.81 0.14 -16.68
N LEU A 97 19.32 0.37 -15.47
CA LEU A 97 20.38 -0.42 -14.85
C LEU A 97 19.80 -1.11 -13.62
N LEU A 98 19.44 -2.38 -13.77
CA LEU A 98 18.88 -3.21 -12.71
C LEU A 98 20.00 -3.80 -11.86
N VAL A 99 20.06 -3.45 -10.58
CA VAL A 99 21.06 -3.96 -9.65
C VAL A 99 20.46 -5.09 -8.82
N VAL A 100 21.11 -6.25 -8.84
CA VAL A 100 20.68 -7.44 -8.09
C VAL A 100 21.81 -7.86 -7.15
N SER A 101 21.48 -8.18 -5.90
CA SER A 101 22.46 -8.71 -4.95
C SER A 101 22.81 -10.15 -5.33
N GLY A 102 24.09 -10.46 -5.53
CA GLY A 102 24.56 -11.83 -5.75
C GLY A 102 24.42 -12.73 -4.51
N VAL A 103 24.26 -12.12 -3.33
CA VAL A 103 23.98 -12.87 -2.08
C VAL A 103 22.51 -13.26 -2.03
N ASP A 104 21.63 -12.28 -2.23
CA ASP A 104 20.20 -12.43 -1.97
C ASP A 104 19.41 -12.89 -3.21
N GLY A 105 19.97 -12.70 -4.41
CA GLY A 105 19.28 -12.93 -5.68
C GLY A 105 18.15 -11.94 -5.96
N PRO A 106 17.32 -12.21 -6.98
CA PRO A 106 16.12 -11.43 -7.26
C PRO A 106 15.13 -11.50 -6.09
N GLN A 107 14.56 -10.35 -5.73
CA GLN A 107 13.53 -10.23 -4.70
C GLN A 107 12.18 -9.87 -5.34
N SER A 108 11.10 -9.93 -4.57
CA SER A 108 9.76 -9.54 -5.03
C SER A 108 9.66 -8.08 -5.49
N HIS A 109 10.38 -7.16 -4.84
CA HIS A 109 10.50 -5.79 -5.35
C HIS A 109 11.25 -5.77 -6.71
N THR A 110 12.29 -6.60 -6.89
CA THR A 110 12.97 -6.75 -8.19
C THR A 110 11.99 -7.23 -9.27
N GLU A 111 11.11 -8.19 -8.97
CA GLU A 111 10.05 -8.64 -9.90
C GLU A 111 9.08 -7.50 -10.26
N THR A 112 8.70 -6.68 -9.27
CA THR A 112 7.82 -5.53 -9.47
C THR A 112 8.46 -4.51 -10.41
N VAL A 113 9.72 -4.14 -10.13
CA VAL A 113 10.52 -3.27 -11.00
C VAL A 113 10.63 -3.86 -12.40
N TRP A 114 10.95 -5.14 -12.51
CA TRP A 114 11.09 -5.83 -13.78
C TRP A 114 9.80 -5.82 -14.60
N ARG A 115 8.65 -6.05 -13.97
CA ARG A 115 7.34 -5.96 -14.61
C ARG A 115 7.07 -4.54 -15.14
N LEU A 116 7.43 -3.50 -14.40
CA LEU A 116 7.30 -2.11 -14.86
C LEU A 116 8.20 -1.80 -16.04
N LEU A 117 9.44 -2.29 -16.04
CA LEU A 117 10.39 -2.15 -17.15
C LEU A 117 9.88 -2.85 -18.41
N ARG A 118 9.38 -4.07 -18.27
CA ARG A 118 8.79 -4.85 -19.37
C ARG A 118 7.53 -4.21 -19.94
N ALA A 119 6.65 -3.68 -19.08
CA ALA A 119 5.43 -3.00 -19.51
C ALA A 119 5.70 -1.72 -20.32
N ARG A 120 6.86 -1.07 -20.09
CA ARG A 120 7.31 0.13 -20.80
C ARG A 120 8.34 -0.14 -21.90
N GLU A 121 8.68 -1.41 -22.14
CA GLU A 121 9.70 -1.83 -23.12
C GLU A 121 11.04 -1.09 -22.96
N ILE A 122 11.46 -0.87 -21.70
CA ILE A 122 12.71 -0.16 -21.40
C ILE A 122 13.89 -1.13 -21.51
N PRO A 123 14.87 -0.87 -22.40
CA PRO A 123 16.07 -1.68 -22.50
C PRO A 123 16.85 -1.67 -21.20
N THR A 124 17.28 -2.85 -20.74
CA THR A 124 17.83 -3.01 -19.39
C THR A 124 19.19 -3.68 -19.40
N PHE A 125 20.16 -3.05 -18.73
CA PHE A 125 21.41 -3.67 -18.30
C PHE A 125 21.26 -4.19 -16.87
N VAL A 126 21.86 -5.33 -16.55
CA VAL A 126 21.81 -5.93 -15.22
C VAL A 126 23.21 -5.95 -14.61
N PHE A 127 23.32 -5.48 -13.37
CA PHE A 127 24.55 -5.59 -12.59
C PHE A 127 24.32 -6.42 -11.34
N ILE A 128 24.96 -7.59 -11.29
CA ILE A 128 24.92 -8.50 -10.16
C ILE A 128 26.06 -8.08 -9.21
N ASN A 129 25.66 -7.41 -8.14
CA ASN A 129 26.53 -6.77 -7.17
C ASN A 129 26.86 -7.70 -6.00
N LYS A 130 27.81 -7.31 -5.13
CA LYS A 130 28.25 -8.09 -3.96
C LYS A 130 28.77 -9.50 -4.29
N MET A 131 29.36 -9.67 -5.49
CA MET A 131 29.93 -10.95 -5.91
C MET A 131 31.15 -11.38 -5.06
N ASP A 132 31.71 -10.48 -4.25
CA ASP A 132 32.73 -10.78 -3.25
C ASP A 132 32.18 -11.60 -2.05
N LEU A 133 30.88 -11.52 -1.81
CA LEU A 133 30.17 -12.25 -0.74
C LEU A 133 29.31 -13.40 -1.28
N ALA A 134 29.03 -13.41 -2.58
CA ALA A 134 28.19 -14.41 -3.22
C ALA A 134 28.85 -15.79 -3.18
N ILE A 135 28.08 -16.81 -2.80
CA ILE A 135 28.50 -18.21 -2.86
C ILE A 135 28.28 -18.78 -4.27
N ALA A 136 27.19 -18.35 -4.91
CA ALA A 136 26.77 -18.78 -6.23
C ALA A 136 27.63 -18.17 -7.33
N ASP A 137 28.04 -19.00 -8.29
CA ASP A 137 28.81 -18.58 -9.46
C ASP A 137 27.93 -17.85 -10.50
N ARG A 138 28.56 -17.30 -11.55
CA ARG A 138 27.86 -16.49 -12.57
C ARG A 138 26.72 -17.25 -13.25
N GLY A 139 26.93 -18.52 -13.57
CA GLY A 139 25.92 -19.35 -14.23
C GLY A 139 24.72 -19.60 -13.30
N GLU A 140 24.98 -19.84 -12.01
CA GLU A 140 23.91 -19.97 -11.02
C GLU A 140 23.14 -18.65 -10.83
N GLN A 141 23.82 -17.49 -10.85
CA GLN A 141 23.14 -16.19 -10.77
C GLN A 141 22.23 -15.94 -11.98
N ILE A 142 22.68 -16.23 -13.20
CA ILE A 142 21.86 -16.12 -14.41
C ILE A 142 20.66 -17.04 -14.32
N LYS A 143 20.85 -18.28 -13.82
CA LYS A 143 19.74 -19.20 -13.61
C LYS A 143 18.71 -18.66 -12.61
N ARG A 144 19.15 -18.03 -11.52
CA ARG A 144 18.22 -17.38 -10.56
C ARG A 144 17.42 -16.25 -11.19
N LEU A 145 18.06 -15.45 -12.06
CA LEU A 145 17.36 -14.43 -12.85
C LEU A 145 16.36 -15.08 -13.80
N PHE A 146 16.75 -16.15 -14.49
CA PHE A 146 15.87 -16.91 -15.38
C PHE A 146 14.62 -17.45 -14.68
N ASP A 147 14.83 -18.15 -13.55
CA ASP A 147 13.76 -18.80 -12.79
C ASP A 147 12.75 -17.78 -12.21
N THR A 148 13.16 -16.52 -12.01
CA THR A 148 12.34 -15.49 -11.34
C THR A 148 11.80 -14.43 -12.30
N LEU A 149 12.64 -13.91 -13.19
CA LEU A 149 12.35 -12.77 -14.06
C LEU A 149 12.07 -13.19 -15.52
N GLY A 150 12.36 -14.44 -15.88
CA GLY A 150 12.15 -15.00 -17.22
C GLY A 150 13.39 -14.96 -18.11
N GLU A 151 13.19 -15.06 -19.42
CA GLU A 151 14.27 -15.34 -20.38
C GLU A 151 15.03 -14.07 -20.82
N GLY A 152 16.15 -14.26 -21.55
CA GLY A 152 16.88 -13.18 -22.21
C GLY A 152 18.10 -12.63 -21.45
N PHE A 153 18.39 -13.10 -20.24
CA PHE A 153 19.58 -12.69 -19.47
C PHE A 153 20.84 -13.40 -19.99
N VAL A 154 21.86 -12.63 -20.40
CA VAL A 154 23.09 -13.16 -21.05
C VAL A 154 24.33 -12.69 -20.30
N ASP A 155 25.34 -13.55 -20.07
CA ASP A 155 26.61 -13.14 -19.44
C ASP A 155 27.44 -12.29 -20.41
N PHE A 156 27.66 -11.00 -20.09
CA PHE A 156 28.51 -10.09 -20.88
C PHE A 156 29.96 -10.01 -20.35
N SER A 157 30.38 -10.96 -19.51
CA SER A 157 31.76 -11.09 -19.05
C SER A 157 32.72 -11.70 -20.09
N PRO A 158 32.32 -12.69 -20.92
CA PRO A 158 33.16 -13.25 -21.98
C PRO A 158 33.38 -12.27 -23.14
N SER A 159 34.29 -12.63 -24.05
CA SER A 159 34.47 -11.89 -25.31
C SER A 159 33.28 -12.11 -26.25
N PRO A 160 32.90 -11.14 -27.10
CA PRO A 160 31.88 -11.36 -28.14
C PRO A 160 32.20 -12.49 -29.12
N GLU A 161 33.48 -12.88 -29.22
CA GLU A 161 33.96 -13.99 -30.05
C GLU A 161 33.87 -15.36 -29.34
N ASP A 162 33.48 -15.40 -28.07
CA ASP A 162 33.36 -16.62 -27.29
C ASP A 162 32.17 -17.47 -27.78
N GLU A 163 32.39 -18.77 -28.01
CA GLU A 163 31.33 -19.68 -28.50
C GLU A 163 30.14 -19.71 -27.54
N GLY A 164 30.36 -19.68 -26.22
CA GLY A 164 29.28 -19.69 -25.24
C GLY A 164 28.45 -18.39 -25.25
N PHE A 165 29.10 -17.25 -25.46
CA PHE A 165 28.42 -15.97 -25.63
C PHE A 165 27.54 -15.95 -26.89
N ILE A 166 28.08 -16.43 -28.00
CA ILE A 166 27.34 -16.49 -29.27
C ILE A 166 26.12 -17.41 -29.14
N ASP A 167 26.29 -18.58 -28.52
CA ASP A 167 25.20 -19.52 -28.29
C ASP A 167 24.07 -18.91 -27.43
N GLU A 168 24.40 -18.21 -26.34
CA GLU A 168 23.41 -17.54 -25.48
C GLU A 168 22.68 -16.40 -26.20
N VAL A 169 23.41 -15.55 -26.93
CA VAL A 169 22.82 -14.41 -27.66
C VAL A 169 21.89 -14.89 -28.77
N THR A 170 22.31 -15.90 -29.54
CA THR A 170 21.51 -16.45 -30.65
C THR A 170 20.32 -17.27 -30.19
N LEU A 171 20.37 -17.85 -28.99
CA LEU A 171 19.22 -18.54 -28.37
C LEU A 171 18.05 -17.59 -28.14
N TYR A 172 18.31 -16.38 -27.67
CA TYR A 172 17.28 -15.41 -27.29
C TYR A 172 16.94 -14.39 -28.40
N ALA A 173 17.80 -14.24 -29.40
CA ALA A 173 17.57 -13.39 -30.56
C ALA A 173 17.68 -14.20 -31.87
N PRO A 174 16.57 -14.79 -32.36
CA PRO A 174 16.57 -15.62 -33.56
C PRO A 174 17.09 -14.89 -34.80
N GLU A 175 16.88 -13.57 -34.90
CA GLU A 175 17.38 -12.75 -36.01
C GLU A 175 18.91 -12.75 -36.06
N LEU A 176 19.57 -12.86 -34.90
CA LEU A 176 21.03 -12.96 -34.82
C LEU A 176 21.53 -14.35 -35.20
N ALA A 177 20.74 -15.40 -34.92
CA ALA A 177 21.08 -16.77 -35.30
C ALA A 177 21.17 -16.91 -36.83
N ASP A 178 20.18 -16.39 -37.56
CA ASP A 178 20.18 -16.40 -39.02
C ASP A 178 21.38 -15.62 -39.59
N TYR A 179 21.67 -14.44 -39.04
CA TYR A 179 22.82 -13.62 -39.46
C TYR A 179 24.16 -14.32 -39.21
N TYR A 180 24.32 -14.97 -38.05
CA TYR A 180 25.52 -15.70 -37.69
C TYR A 180 25.73 -16.93 -38.58
N LEU A 181 24.66 -17.67 -38.92
CA LEU A 181 24.74 -18.82 -39.84
C LEU A 181 25.21 -18.42 -41.25
N GLU A 182 24.88 -17.21 -41.70
CA GLU A 182 25.29 -16.70 -43.01
C GLU A 182 26.71 -16.11 -43.00
N ASN A 183 27.07 -15.35 -41.95
CA ASN A 183 28.28 -14.53 -41.93
C ASN A 183 29.40 -15.08 -41.01
N MET A 184 29.11 -16.08 -40.17
CA MET A 184 29.99 -16.65 -39.15
C MET A 184 30.52 -15.63 -38.12
N GLU A 185 29.90 -14.46 -38.02
CA GLU A 185 30.26 -13.38 -37.09
C GLU A 185 28.98 -12.66 -36.62
N LEU A 186 28.95 -12.23 -35.35
CA LEU A 186 27.92 -11.33 -34.83
C LEU A 186 28.39 -9.89 -34.95
N SER A 187 27.59 -9.03 -35.61
CA SER A 187 27.91 -7.62 -35.66
C SER A 187 27.57 -6.94 -34.33
N GLU A 188 28.43 -6.04 -33.84
CA GLU A 188 28.18 -5.26 -32.63
C GLU A 188 26.84 -4.51 -32.74
N GLN A 189 26.51 -4.00 -33.94
CA GLN A 189 25.26 -3.31 -34.23
C GLN A 189 24.04 -4.20 -33.99
N SER A 190 24.09 -5.46 -34.41
CA SER A 190 22.97 -6.38 -34.25
C SER A 190 22.74 -6.74 -32.78
N ILE A 191 23.80 -6.81 -31.97
CA ILE A 191 23.70 -6.98 -30.51
C ILE A 191 23.04 -5.74 -29.89
N LYS A 192 23.39 -4.52 -30.33
CA LYS A 192 22.72 -3.28 -29.86
C LYS A 192 21.24 -3.29 -30.18
N ASP A 193 20.88 -3.72 -31.39
CA ASP A 193 19.49 -3.83 -31.83
C ASP A 193 18.70 -4.84 -30.97
N ALA A 194 19.30 -5.99 -30.65
CA ALA A 194 18.67 -6.99 -29.78
C ALA A 194 18.48 -6.50 -28.33
N ILE A 195 19.43 -5.74 -27.79
CA ILE A 195 19.28 -5.09 -26.47
C ILE A 195 18.17 -4.05 -26.54
N ARG A 196 18.14 -3.24 -27.59
CA ARG A 196 17.13 -2.20 -27.79
C ARG A 196 15.72 -2.78 -27.94
N ALA A 197 15.60 -3.91 -28.63
CA ALA A 197 14.34 -4.64 -28.79
C ALA A 197 13.92 -5.40 -27.52
N CYS A 198 14.69 -5.34 -26.43
CA CYS A 198 14.45 -6.07 -25.20
C CYS A 198 14.37 -7.60 -25.39
N SER A 199 15.11 -8.12 -26.39
CA SER A 199 15.28 -9.56 -26.63
C SER A 199 16.38 -10.14 -25.74
N ILE A 200 17.43 -9.35 -25.48
CA ILE A 200 18.55 -9.72 -24.59
C ILE A 200 18.83 -8.64 -23.54
N TYR A 201 19.26 -9.07 -22.35
CA TYR A 201 19.57 -8.24 -21.21
C TYR A 201 21.01 -8.51 -20.75
N PRO A 202 21.94 -7.58 -21.01
CA PRO A 202 23.34 -7.76 -20.67
C PRO A 202 23.55 -7.86 -19.16
N CYS A 203 24.07 -8.99 -18.69
CA CYS A 203 24.39 -9.23 -17.28
C CYS A 203 25.89 -9.06 -17.04
N LEU A 204 26.23 -8.15 -16.12
CA LEU A 204 27.59 -7.94 -15.63
C LEU A 204 27.67 -8.25 -14.14
N PHE A 205 28.88 -8.57 -13.69
CA PHE A 205 29.13 -9.08 -12.33
C PHE A 205 30.24 -8.29 -11.67
N GLY A 206 30.10 -8.02 -10.38
CA GLY A 206 31.17 -7.41 -9.62
C GLY A 206 30.81 -7.01 -8.20
N SER A 207 31.60 -6.11 -7.66
CA SER A 207 31.43 -5.54 -6.33
C SER A 207 31.67 -4.04 -6.39
N ALA A 208 30.57 -3.26 -6.35
CA ALA A 208 30.63 -1.81 -6.34
C ALA A 208 31.47 -1.27 -5.17
N LEU A 209 31.40 -1.93 -4.02
CA LEU A 209 32.15 -1.56 -2.82
C LEU A 209 33.67 -1.66 -3.03
N HIS A 210 34.11 -2.61 -3.84
CA HIS A 210 35.52 -2.89 -4.14
C HIS A 210 35.97 -2.33 -5.50
N GLN A 211 35.13 -1.58 -6.21
CA GLN A 211 35.40 -1.08 -7.56
C GLN A 211 35.72 -2.22 -8.55
N ASP A 212 35.10 -3.38 -8.37
CA ASP A 212 35.24 -4.53 -9.26
C ASP A 212 34.05 -4.62 -10.22
N GLY A 213 34.33 -4.79 -11.51
CA GLY A 213 33.33 -4.87 -12.58
C GLY A 213 32.70 -3.54 -13.04
N VAL A 214 32.91 -2.43 -12.31
CA VAL A 214 32.28 -1.12 -12.59
C VAL A 214 32.74 -0.50 -13.90
N ASP A 215 34.05 -0.52 -14.17
CA ASP A 215 34.59 0.02 -15.44
C ASP A 215 34.10 -0.79 -16.65
N ARG A 216 33.97 -2.11 -16.50
CA ARG A 216 33.40 -2.98 -17.54
C ARG A 216 31.93 -2.69 -17.78
N LEU A 217 31.16 -2.42 -16.72
CA LEU A 217 29.77 -1.99 -16.84
C LEU A 217 29.67 -0.68 -17.64
N LEU A 218 30.48 0.32 -17.29
CA LEU A 218 30.51 1.59 -18.03
C LEU A 218 30.94 1.40 -19.49
N ASP A 219 31.89 0.50 -19.75
CA ASP A 219 32.32 0.14 -21.10
C ASP A 219 31.21 -0.53 -21.90
N SER A 220 30.49 -1.49 -21.31
CA SER A 220 29.36 -2.16 -21.96
C SER A 220 28.21 -1.20 -22.23
N ILE A 221 27.90 -0.28 -21.32
CA ILE A 221 26.87 0.76 -21.54
C ILE A 221 27.30 1.69 -22.68
N ALA A 222 28.54 2.18 -22.66
CA ALA A 222 29.04 3.08 -23.70
C ALA A 222 29.06 2.41 -25.08
N GLY A 223 29.46 1.13 -25.13
CA GLY A 223 29.48 0.31 -26.34
C GLY A 223 28.08 0.00 -26.85
N TYR A 224 27.23 -0.61 -26.03
CA TYR A 224 26.00 -1.27 -26.50
C TYR A 224 24.70 -0.46 -26.41
N ALA A 225 24.68 0.69 -25.71
CA ALA A 225 23.49 1.56 -25.73
C ALA A 225 23.38 2.35 -27.05
N TYR A 226 22.23 2.95 -27.34
CA TYR A 226 22.08 3.99 -28.37
C TYR A 226 21.96 5.36 -27.72
N GLY A 227 22.59 6.37 -28.32
CA GLY A 227 22.39 7.75 -27.89
C GLY A 227 20.98 8.24 -28.17
N TYR A 228 20.51 9.21 -27.41
CA TYR A 228 19.18 9.78 -27.60
C TYR A 228 18.93 10.23 -29.06
N SER A 229 19.90 10.94 -29.66
CA SER A 229 19.85 11.40 -31.06
C SER A 229 19.86 10.26 -32.08
N GLU A 230 20.48 9.12 -31.75
CA GLU A 230 20.55 7.94 -32.62
C GLU A 230 19.20 7.21 -32.65
N LEU A 231 18.43 7.30 -31.55
CA LEU A 231 17.09 6.72 -31.43
C LEU A 231 15.99 7.57 -32.06
N HIS A 232 16.19 8.89 -32.19
CA HIS A 232 15.16 9.85 -32.59
C HIS A 232 15.48 10.59 -33.90
N THR A 233 16.09 9.86 -34.84
CA THR A 233 16.66 10.35 -36.11
C THR A 233 15.70 11.09 -37.03
N ASP A 234 14.38 10.95 -36.84
CA ASP A 234 13.33 11.61 -37.64
C ASP A 234 13.03 13.06 -37.23
N SER A 235 13.62 13.54 -36.12
CA SER A 235 13.44 14.92 -35.67
C SER A 235 14.66 15.77 -36.04
N SER A 236 14.51 16.66 -37.03
CA SER A 236 15.52 17.67 -37.34
C SER A 236 15.78 18.54 -36.09
N GLU A 237 16.88 18.25 -35.38
CA GLU A 237 17.18 18.75 -34.03
C GLU A 237 17.19 20.29 -33.88
N ASP A 238 17.41 21.02 -34.98
CA ASP A 238 17.49 22.49 -34.99
C ASP A 238 16.18 23.21 -35.38
N ALA A 239 15.13 22.50 -35.81
CA ALA A 239 13.90 23.11 -36.35
C ALA A 239 12.57 22.61 -35.74
N ALA A 240 12.60 21.61 -34.87
CA ALA A 240 11.40 21.14 -34.17
C ALA A 240 11.04 22.06 -33.00
N GLU A 241 9.75 22.32 -32.80
CA GLU A 241 9.27 23.09 -31.64
C GLU A 241 9.64 22.37 -30.33
N PRO A 242 10.14 23.11 -29.32
CA PRO A 242 10.63 22.51 -28.10
C PRO A 242 9.51 21.85 -27.30
N GLY A 243 9.73 20.60 -26.91
CA GLY A 243 8.78 19.78 -26.18
C GLY A 243 9.50 19.00 -25.09
N ALA A 244 8.94 18.99 -23.88
CA ALA A 244 9.53 18.29 -22.74
C ALA A 244 8.45 17.71 -21.84
N PHE A 245 8.80 16.64 -21.10
CA PHE A 245 7.93 16.06 -20.07
C PHE A 245 8.45 16.41 -18.69
N VAL A 246 7.54 16.81 -17.80
CA VAL A 246 7.82 17.09 -16.41
C VAL A 246 7.63 15.79 -15.63
N TYR A 247 8.69 15.27 -15.00
CA TYR A 247 8.59 14.01 -14.24
C TYR A 247 8.64 14.21 -12.73
N LYS A 248 9.15 15.36 -12.29
CA LYS A 248 9.30 15.68 -10.86
C LYS A 248 9.15 17.18 -10.62
N ILE A 249 8.41 17.53 -9.58
CA ILE A 249 8.40 18.88 -9.01
C ILE A 249 9.15 18.83 -7.69
N ALA A 250 9.99 19.82 -7.44
CA ALA A 250 10.63 20.01 -6.15
C ALA A 250 10.84 21.50 -5.88
N ARG A 251 11.35 21.84 -4.69
CA ARG A 251 11.77 23.20 -4.39
C ARG A 251 13.19 23.24 -3.87
N ASP A 252 13.87 24.37 -4.12
CA ASP A 252 15.20 24.61 -3.58
C ASP A 252 15.17 25.17 -2.15
N GLN A 253 16.35 25.44 -1.59
CA GLN A 253 16.49 26.00 -0.24
C GLN A 253 15.90 27.41 -0.06
N ARG A 254 15.58 28.10 -1.16
CA ARG A 254 14.92 29.41 -1.16
C ARG A 254 13.41 29.28 -1.37
N ASP A 255 12.89 28.06 -1.33
CA ASP A 255 11.51 27.70 -1.65
C ASP A 255 11.11 28.08 -3.09
N GLU A 256 12.09 28.19 -3.99
CA GLU A 256 11.82 28.39 -5.41
C GLU A 256 11.38 27.07 -6.05
N ARG A 257 10.24 27.11 -6.75
CA ARG A 257 9.67 25.96 -7.46
C ARG A 257 10.53 25.56 -8.66
N LEU A 258 10.85 24.28 -8.73
CA LEU A 258 11.63 23.64 -9.79
C LEU A 258 10.77 22.58 -10.47
N SER A 259 10.63 22.67 -11.79
CA SER A 259 10.09 21.57 -12.61
C SER A 259 11.25 20.83 -13.27
N PHE A 260 11.45 19.58 -12.88
CA PHE A 260 12.43 18.70 -13.53
C PHE A 260 11.80 18.11 -14.78
N VAL A 261 12.46 18.33 -15.91
CA VAL A 261 11.98 17.98 -17.24
C VAL A 261 13.02 17.17 -18.00
N LYS A 262 12.54 16.23 -18.82
CA LYS A 262 13.32 15.66 -19.91
C LYS A 262 12.90 16.31 -21.22
N VAL A 263 13.86 16.90 -21.92
CA VAL A 263 13.61 17.47 -23.24
C VAL A 263 13.50 16.34 -24.25
N ILE A 264 12.40 16.26 -24.98
CA ILE A 264 12.14 15.17 -25.93
C ILE A 264 12.38 15.65 -27.37
N THR A 265 11.94 16.86 -27.68
CA THR A 265 12.07 17.45 -29.02
C THR A 265 12.62 18.87 -28.94
N GLY A 266 13.41 19.24 -29.95
CA GLY A 266 13.98 20.59 -30.06
C GLY A 266 14.95 20.94 -28.94
N THR A 267 15.13 22.24 -28.71
CA THR A 267 16.01 22.78 -27.66
C THR A 267 15.26 23.86 -26.87
N LEU A 268 15.22 23.71 -25.55
CA LEU A 268 14.69 24.72 -24.64
C LEU A 268 15.73 25.80 -24.40
N HIS A 269 15.34 27.07 -24.53
CA HIS A 269 16.17 28.22 -24.18
C HIS A 269 15.58 29.00 -22.99
N VAL A 270 16.47 29.66 -22.24
CA VAL A 270 16.07 30.62 -21.23
C VAL A 270 15.27 31.76 -21.89
N LYS A 271 14.13 32.11 -21.30
CA LYS A 271 13.11 33.06 -21.80
C LYS A 271 12.19 32.53 -22.89
N ASP A 272 12.24 31.25 -23.22
CA ASP A 272 11.23 30.66 -24.08
C ASP A 272 9.86 30.68 -23.42
N SER A 273 8.83 30.85 -24.24
CA SER A 273 7.43 30.80 -23.85
C SER A 273 6.90 29.43 -24.24
N VAL A 274 6.49 28.64 -23.25
CA VAL A 274 6.05 27.26 -23.42
C VAL A 274 4.57 27.14 -23.05
N SER A 275 3.83 26.36 -23.83
CA SER A 275 2.45 25.98 -23.51
C SER A 275 2.44 24.96 -22.38
N VAL A 276 1.46 25.10 -21.48
CA VAL A 276 1.17 24.16 -20.39
C VAL A 276 -0.35 24.04 -20.29
N ILE A 277 -0.88 22.83 -20.15
CA ILE A 277 -2.30 22.63 -19.90
C ILE A 277 -2.57 22.73 -18.41
N THR A 278 -3.59 23.51 -18.06
CA THR A 278 -4.05 23.67 -16.67
C THR A 278 -5.09 22.61 -16.31
N ASP A 279 -5.42 22.50 -15.03
CA ASP A 279 -6.44 21.56 -14.51
C ASP A 279 -7.84 21.74 -15.12
N SER A 280 -8.13 22.93 -15.64
CA SER A 280 -9.37 23.20 -16.37
C SER A 280 -9.33 22.74 -17.83
N GLY A 281 -8.23 22.14 -18.27
CA GLY A 281 -7.98 21.74 -19.67
C GLY A 281 -7.62 22.91 -20.58
N GLU A 282 -7.43 24.12 -20.05
CA GLU A 282 -7.09 25.30 -20.85
C GLU A 282 -5.57 25.42 -21.03
N PRO A 283 -5.07 25.62 -22.26
CA PRO A 283 -3.66 25.86 -22.51
C PRO A 283 -3.29 27.29 -22.11
N ILE A 284 -2.33 27.42 -21.20
CA ILE A 284 -1.71 28.69 -20.84
C ILE A 284 -0.29 28.76 -21.39
N THR A 285 0.24 29.96 -21.54
CA THR A 285 1.63 30.18 -21.93
C THR A 285 2.40 30.73 -20.74
N GLU A 286 3.42 29.99 -20.30
CA GLU A 286 4.33 30.40 -19.22
C GLU A 286 5.76 30.54 -19.76
N LYS A 287 6.63 31.19 -18.99
CA LYS A 287 7.97 31.57 -19.46
C LYS A 287 9.06 30.95 -18.62
N ILE A 288 10.05 30.36 -19.28
CA ILE A 288 11.22 29.79 -18.61
C ILE A 288 12.15 30.91 -18.15
N ASN A 289 12.35 31.04 -16.84
CA ASN A 289 13.23 32.05 -16.27
C ASN A 289 14.69 31.59 -16.22
N GLN A 290 14.92 30.31 -15.94
CA GLN A 290 16.24 29.73 -15.79
C GLN A 290 16.18 28.23 -16.09
N ILE A 291 17.28 27.70 -16.63
CA ILE A 291 17.53 26.27 -16.83
C ILE A 291 18.73 25.89 -15.96
N ARG A 292 18.60 24.82 -15.17
CA ARG A 292 19.60 24.34 -14.22
C ARG A 292 19.84 22.84 -14.47
N ILE A 293 21.10 22.44 -14.59
CA ILE A 293 21.48 21.02 -14.64
C ILE A 293 22.04 20.65 -13.27
N TYR A 294 21.40 19.70 -12.58
CA TYR A 294 21.81 19.25 -11.25
C TYR A 294 22.77 18.05 -11.32
N SER A 295 23.72 18.02 -10.41
CA SER A 295 24.56 16.86 -10.11
C SER A 295 24.76 16.78 -8.60
N GLY A 296 24.01 15.87 -7.96
CA GLY A 296 23.83 15.86 -6.50
C GLY A 296 23.19 17.16 -6.01
N GLN A 297 23.78 17.80 -4.99
CA GLN A 297 23.27 19.08 -4.47
C GLN A 297 23.66 20.31 -5.30
N LYS A 298 24.62 20.18 -6.21
CA LYS A 298 25.13 21.30 -6.99
C LYS A 298 24.36 21.40 -8.29
N TYR A 299 24.21 22.61 -8.81
CA TYR A 299 23.67 22.83 -10.14
C TYR A 299 24.53 23.80 -10.94
N LEU A 300 24.50 23.62 -12.26
CA LEU A 300 25.06 24.54 -13.24
C LEU A 300 23.92 25.27 -13.96
N PRO A 301 23.86 26.61 -13.93
CA PRO A 301 22.93 27.37 -14.76
C PRO A 301 23.39 27.33 -16.23
N VAL A 302 22.49 26.93 -17.12
CA VAL A 302 22.74 26.87 -18.57
C VAL A 302 21.79 27.77 -19.34
N GLN A 303 22.15 28.16 -20.57
CA GLN A 303 21.30 28.99 -21.44
C GLN A 303 20.31 28.16 -22.25
N SER A 304 20.59 26.88 -22.46
CA SER A 304 19.76 25.97 -23.22
C SER A 304 19.94 24.51 -22.79
N ALA A 305 18.93 23.69 -23.04
CA ALA A 305 18.96 22.24 -22.90
C ALA A 305 18.33 21.59 -24.14
N SER A 306 19.07 20.68 -24.78
CA SER A 306 18.65 20.02 -26.02
C SER A 306 17.96 18.69 -25.73
N ALA A 307 17.28 18.14 -26.75
CA ALA A 307 16.62 16.84 -26.69
C ALA A 307 17.54 15.73 -26.12
N GLY A 308 16.98 14.90 -25.25
CA GLY A 308 17.67 13.85 -24.50
C GLY A 308 18.25 14.29 -23.17
N GLN A 309 18.35 15.60 -22.88
CA GLN A 309 18.88 16.09 -21.61
C GLN A 309 17.80 16.22 -20.54
N ILE A 310 18.18 15.94 -19.30
CA ILE A 310 17.39 16.25 -18.10
C ILE A 310 17.85 17.58 -17.52
N CYS A 311 16.90 18.47 -17.24
CA CYS A 311 17.18 19.74 -16.59
C CYS A 311 16.02 20.17 -15.69
N ALA A 312 16.29 21.07 -14.75
CA ALA A 312 15.28 21.74 -13.97
C ALA A 312 15.02 23.14 -14.52
N VAL A 313 13.75 23.49 -14.68
CA VAL A 313 13.29 24.79 -15.16
C VAL A 313 12.52 25.53 -14.07
N THR A 314 12.67 26.85 -14.05
CA THR A 314 11.94 27.76 -13.13
C THR A 314 11.02 28.68 -13.92
N GLY A 315 9.91 29.12 -13.33
CA GLY A 315 8.98 30.09 -13.93
C GLY A 315 7.76 29.45 -14.62
N ILE A 316 7.69 28.12 -14.63
CA ILE A 316 6.51 27.35 -15.01
C ILE A 316 5.79 27.00 -13.71
N SER A 317 4.67 27.65 -13.40
CA SER A 317 3.93 27.45 -12.15
C SER A 317 2.86 26.37 -12.29
N SER A 318 2.29 26.22 -13.48
CA SER A 318 1.11 25.38 -13.69
C SER A 318 1.43 23.95 -14.13
N SER A 319 2.71 23.61 -14.27
CA SER A 319 3.14 22.27 -14.65
C SER A 319 2.92 21.26 -13.52
N LYS A 320 2.65 20.00 -13.87
CA LYS A 320 2.57 18.89 -12.91
C LYS A 320 3.48 17.74 -13.31
N ALA A 321 3.91 16.94 -12.34
CA ALA A 321 4.60 15.70 -12.66
C ALA A 321 3.66 14.80 -13.49
N GLY A 322 4.18 14.23 -14.57
CA GLY A 322 3.44 13.47 -15.58
C GLY A 322 2.97 14.28 -16.79
N THR A 323 3.01 15.62 -16.75
CA THR A 323 2.47 16.46 -17.85
C THR A 323 3.55 16.90 -18.83
N GLY A 324 3.16 17.06 -20.10
CA GLY A 324 3.99 17.67 -21.13
C GLY A 324 3.99 19.19 -21.09
N ILE A 325 5.05 19.80 -21.62
CA ILE A 325 5.19 21.25 -21.84
C ILE A 325 5.66 21.54 -23.27
N GLY A 326 5.36 22.75 -23.75
CA GLY A 326 5.71 23.18 -25.11
C GLY A 326 4.89 22.41 -26.15
N SER A 327 5.54 21.91 -27.19
CA SER A 327 4.88 21.13 -28.26
C SER A 327 4.22 19.83 -27.76
N LEU A 328 4.60 19.37 -26.56
CA LEU A 328 4.03 18.19 -25.91
C LEU A 328 2.96 18.52 -24.87
N ALA A 329 2.51 19.77 -24.76
CA ALA A 329 1.56 20.19 -23.71
C ALA A 329 0.25 19.41 -23.66
N ALA A 330 -0.20 18.86 -24.79
CA ALA A 330 -1.42 18.04 -24.89
C ALA A 330 -1.19 16.53 -24.67
N GLN A 331 0.02 16.14 -24.30
CA GLN A 331 0.38 14.76 -24.01
C GLN A 331 0.69 14.63 -22.52
N ASP A 332 0.10 13.63 -21.92
CA ASP A 332 0.42 13.19 -20.57
C ASP A 332 1.19 11.87 -20.64
N MET A 333 2.10 11.68 -19.70
CA MET A 333 2.76 10.39 -19.47
C MET A 333 1.72 9.41 -18.92
N SER A 334 2.01 8.10 -19.04
CA SER A 334 1.11 7.08 -18.52
C SER A 334 0.81 7.29 -17.03
N ASP A 335 -0.46 7.24 -16.65
CA ASP A 335 -0.83 7.16 -15.23
C ASP A 335 -0.16 5.93 -14.63
N GLY A 336 0.76 6.15 -13.70
CA GLY A 336 1.52 5.09 -13.06
C GLY A 336 0.60 4.03 -12.46
N VAL A 337 0.95 2.75 -12.66
CA VAL A 337 0.20 1.55 -12.25
C VAL A 337 0.08 1.48 -10.73
N ILE A 338 1.04 2.07 -10.00
CA ILE A 338 1.08 2.00 -8.55
C ILE A 338 0.17 3.08 -7.94
N GLU A 339 -0.85 2.63 -7.20
CA GLU A 339 -1.77 3.49 -6.45
C GLU A 339 -1.60 3.31 -4.93
N PRO A 340 -1.48 4.41 -4.15
CA PRO A 340 -1.51 4.33 -2.71
C PRO A 340 -2.85 3.81 -2.23
N PHE A 341 -2.79 2.86 -1.30
CA PHE A 341 -3.95 2.09 -0.85
C PHE A 341 -4.31 2.34 0.61
N LEU A 342 -3.39 2.94 1.38
CA LEU A 342 -3.64 3.35 2.75
C LEU A 342 -4.08 4.80 2.76
N THR A 343 -5.19 5.09 3.44
CA THR A 343 -5.50 6.47 3.82
C THR A 343 -4.98 6.72 5.22
N TYR A 344 -4.48 7.92 5.49
CA TYR A 344 -4.18 8.39 6.83
C TYR A 344 -4.75 9.78 7.03
N ARG A 345 -5.16 10.06 8.26
CA ARG A 345 -5.48 11.43 8.65
C ARG A 345 -4.26 12.02 9.32
N ILE A 346 -3.74 13.11 8.75
CA ILE A 346 -2.67 13.89 9.38
C ILE A 346 -3.31 15.01 10.20
N ILE A 347 -2.91 15.10 11.47
CA ILE A 347 -3.34 16.16 12.38
C ILE A 347 -2.11 16.90 12.92
N PRO A 348 -2.06 18.25 12.84
CA PRO A 348 -0.99 19.01 13.47
C PRO A 348 -1.08 18.91 15.00
N ALA A 349 0.06 18.61 15.65
CA ALA A 349 0.15 18.53 17.10
C ALA A 349 -0.05 19.91 17.75
N ASP A 350 0.46 20.95 17.09
CA ASP A 350 0.32 22.34 17.49
C ASP A 350 -1.01 22.95 17.03
N ASP A 351 -1.39 24.08 17.65
CA ASP A 351 -2.57 24.87 17.27
C ASP A 351 -2.22 25.77 16.06
N ILE A 352 -2.23 25.17 14.87
CA ILE A 352 -1.89 25.80 13.60
C ILE A 352 -3.17 26.18 12.86
N ASP A 353 -3.15 27.35 12.20
CA ASP A 353 -4.22 27.75 11.30
C ASP A 353 -4.45 26.70 10.20
N GLN A 354 -5.69 26.22 10.08
CA GLN A 354 -6.05 25.14 9.16
C GLN A 354 -5.80 25.51 7.71
N ASN A 355 -5.97 26.76 7.29
CA ASN A 355 -5.73 27.16 5.89
C ASN A 355 -4.23 27.11 5.57
N ARG A 356 -3.39 27.55 6.52
CA ARG A 356 -1.94 27.41 6.38
C ARG A 356 -1.53 25.94 6.32
N PHE A 357 -2.06 25.10 7.21
CA PHE A 357 -1.78 23.66 7.20
C PHE A 357 -2.19 23.02 5.86
N VAL A 358 -3.39 23.31 5.36
CA VAL A 358 -3.83 22.81 4.04
C VAL A 358 -2.91 23.29 2.92
N ALA A 359 -2.48 24.56 2.93
CA ALA A 359 -1.56 25.08 1.91
C ALA A 359 -0.19 24.38 1.93
N ASP A 360 0.38 24.18 3.13
CA ASP A 360 1.65 23.44 3.32
C ASP A 360 1.50 21.98 2.85
N MET A 361 0.34 21.36 3.10
CA MET A 361 0.04 20.00 2.66
C MET A 361 -0.10 19.92 1.13
N LEU A 362 -0.89 20.80 0.50
CA LEU A 362 -1.02 20.86 -0.96
C LEU A 362 0.34 21.08 -1.67
N GLN A 363 1.28 21.77 -1.02
CA GLN A 363 2.64 21.89 -1.52
C GLN A 363 3.40 20.54 -1.55
N LEU A 364 3.13 19.63 -0.61
CA LEU A 364 3.68 18.27 -0.65
C LEU A 364 3.00 17.42 -1.72
N GLU A 365 1.68 17.55 -1.93
CA GLU A 365 0.98 16.89 -3.05
C GLU A 365 1.48 17.37 -4.41
N GLU A 366 1.86 18.64 -4.53
CA GLU A 366 2.48 19.15 -5.76
C GLU A 366 3.80 18.40 -6.08
N GLU A 367 4.57 18.02 -5.06
CA GLU A 367 5.83 17.28 -5.19
C GLU A 367 5.60 15.76 -5.35
N ASP A 368 4.59 15.20 -4.67
CA ASP A 368 4.16 13.81 -4.80
C ASP A 368 2.63 13.72 -5.02
N PRO A 369 2.17 13.75 -6.28
CA PRO A 369 0.75 13.80 -6.63
C PRO A 369 -0.07 12.62 -6.10
N LYS A 370 0.60 11.49 -5.83
CA LYS A 370 -0.07 10.29 -5.31
C LYS A 370 -0.49 10.47 -3.84
N LEU A 371 0.02 11.46 -3.11
CA LEU A 371 -0.42 11.76 -1.74
C LEU A 371 -1.92 12.10 -1.64
N HIS A 372 -2.54 12.59 -2.72
CA HIS A 372 -3.98 12.86 -2.82
C HIS A 372 -4.60 13.48 -1.56
N ILE A 373 -4.40 14.78 -1.40
CA ILE A 373 -4.72 15.48 -0.16
C ILE A 373 -6.17 15.93 -0.21
N ASP A 374 -6.99 15.28 0.62
CA ASP A 374 -8.39 15.61 0.76
C ASP A 374 -8.63 16.46 2.03
N SER A 375 -9.07 17.69 1.79
CA SER A 375 -9.45 18.66 2.83
C SER A 375 -10.96 18.79 3.00
N ALA A 376 -11.77 18.10 2.19
CA ALA A 376 -13.21 18.19 2.25
C ALA A 376 -13.74 17.61 3.58
N ASN A 377 -14.36 18.48 4.38
CA ASN A 377 -15.11 18.14 5.61
C ASN A 377 -14.31 17.90 6.90
N SER A 378 -13.03 18.27 6.96
CA SER A 378 -12.22 18.12 8.18
C SER A 378 -12.22 19.39 9.04
N VAL A 379 -12.74 19.32 10.28
CA VAL A 379 -12.66 20.42 11.27
C VAL A 379 -11.19 20.71 11.69
N ARG A 380 -10.31 19.70 11.62
CA ARG A 380 -8.87 19.79 11.89
C ARG A 380 -8.12 18.66 11.18
N GLY A 381 -7.04 18.97 10.48
CA GLY A 381 -6.22 17.99 9.74
C GLY A 381 -6.63 17.77 8.28
N VAL A 382 -5.93 16.89 7.57
CA VAL A 382 -6.19 16.50 6.18
C VAL A 382 -6.08 14.99 6.02
N ASN A 383 -6.82 14.42 5.07
CA ASN A 383 -6.65 13.02 4.69
C ASN A 383 -5.61 12.95 3.56
N ILE A 384 -4.74 11.95 3.64
CA ILE A 384 -3.72 11.67 2.64
C ILE A 384 -3.70 10.19 2.31
N ARG A 385 -3.07 9.82 1.20
CA ARG A 385 -2.86 8.43 0.82
C ARG A 385 -1.38 8.08 0.81
N LEU A 386 -1.02 6.92 1.36
CA LEU A 386 0.35 6.44 1.48
C LEU A 386 0.46 4.94 1.14
N MET A 387 1.70 4.48 1.04
CA MET A 387 2.07 3.08 0.79
C MET A 387 2.38 2.29 2.07
N GLY A 388 2.95 2.95 3.08
CA GLY A 388 3.42 2.25 4.28
C GLY A 388 3.96 3.17 5.38
N ASP A 389 4.38 2.53 6.48
CA ASP A 389 4.85 3.19 7.70
C ASP A 389 6.15 3.99 7.49
N VAL A 390 7.03 3.55 6.59
CA VAL A 390 8.31 4.25 6.34
C VAL A 390 8.05 5.60 5.66
N GLN A 391 7.05 5.64 4.75
CA GLN A 391 6.59 6.90 4.16
C GLN A 391 6.04 7.88 5.20
N GLN A 392 5.34 7.39 6.24
CA GLN A 392 4.81 8.23 7.30
C GLN A 392 5.92 8.95 8.07
N GLU A 393 6.93 8.20 8.52
CA GLU A 393 8.06 8.76 9.28
C GLU A 393 8.83 9.80 8.45
N ILE A 394 9.00 9.53 7.17
CA ILE A 394 9.64 10.46 6.24
C ILE A 394 8.81 11.72 6.07
N LEU A 395 7.50 11.59 5.90
CA LEU A 395 6.61 12.73 5.78
C LEU A 395 6.58 13.56 7.07
N GLN A 396 6.58 12.92 8.25
CA GLN A 396 6.72 13.61 9.55
C GLN A 396 8.03 14.42 9.62
N ALA A 397 9.15 13.80 9.27
CA ALA A 397 10.45 14.44 9.30
C ALA A 397 10.53 15.61 8.29
N GLN A 398 9.96 15.45 7.10
CA GLN A 398 9.88 16.50 6.09
C GLN A 398 9.04 17.69 6.57
N ILE A 399 7.86 17.42 7.13
CA ILE A 399 6.96 18.46 7.64
C ILE A 399 7.63 19.24 8.77
N MET A 400 8.27 18.54 9.71
CA MET A 400 8.98 19.16 10.82
C MET A 400 10.17 20.00 10.33
N SER A 401 10.99 19.46 9.43
CA SER A 401 12.19 20.15 8.90
C SER A 401 11.83 21.40 8.09
N ARG A 402 10.74 21.33 7.31
CA ARG A 402 10.41 22.34 6.30
C ARG A 402 9.39 23.37 6.78
N PHE A 403 8.36 22.94 7.50
CA PHE A 403 7.28 23.81 7.98
C PHE A 403 7.37 24.13 9.48
N GLY A 404 8.18 23.36 10.23
CA GLY A 404 8.57 23.68 11.60
C GLY A 404 7.59 23.21 12.67
N TYR A 405 6.75 22.21 12.39
CA TYR A 405 5.78 21.67 13.34
C TYR A 405 5.63 20.15 13.24
N GLU A 406 5.21 19.55 14.35
CA GLU A 406 4.98 18.11 14.43
C GLU A 406 3.56 17.73 13.98
N VAL A 407 3.44 16.56 13.35
CA VAL A 407 2.17 16.00 12.92
C VAL A 407 2.01 14.56 13.40
N ARG A 408 0.76 14.20 13.68
CA ARG A 408 0.36 12.84 14.07
C ARG A 408 -0.46 12.20 12.97
N PHE A 409 -0.21 10.92 12.78
CA PHE A 409 -0.95 10.07 11.86
C PHE A 409 -1.97 9.29 12.67
N GLU A 410 -3.23 9.47 12.33
CA GLU A 410 -4.29 8.57 12.77
C GLU A 410 -4.57 7.59 11.63
N SER A 411 -4.73 6.31 11.95
CA SER A 411 -5.05 5.25 11.00
C SER A 411 -6.25 5.70 10.18
N GLY A 412 -6.04 5.99 8.90
CA GLY A 412 -7.16 6.21 8.00
C GLY A 412 -7.68 4.84 7.57
N GLY A 413 -8.97 4.81 7.28
CA GLY A 413 -9.63 3.57 6.85
C GLY A 413 -9.11 3.09 5.50
N ILE A 414 -9.54 1.88 5.15
CA ILE A 414 -9.38 1.35 3.80
C ILE A 414 -10.30 2.13 2.86
N ILE A 415 -9.81 2.44 1.67
CA ILE A 415 -10.66 2.97 0.62
C ILE A 415 -11.49 1.80 0.10
N TYR A 416 -12.75 1.78 0.47
CA TYR A 416 -13.72 0.86 -0.10
C TYR A 416 -14.29 1.46 -1.38
N LYS A 417 -14.72 0.59 -2.30
CA LYS A 417 -15.53 0.94 -3.47
C LYS A 417 -16.85 0.19 -3.40
N GLU A 418 -17.85 0.62 -4.16
CA GLU A 418 -19.12 -0.11 -4.28
C GLU A 418 -19.38 -0.53 -5.73
N THR A 419 -20.04 -1.67 -5.90
CA THR A 419 -20.52 -2.16 -7.20
C THR A 419 -21.91 -2.78 -7.05
N ILE A 420 -22.51 -3.19 -8.16
CA ILE A 420 -23.81 -3.87 -8.19
C ILE A 420 -23.67 -5.35 -8.58
N CYS A 421 -24.54 -6.20 -8.07
CA CYS A 421 -24.55 -7.64 -8.37
C CYS A 421 -25.60 -8.05 -9.41
N SER A 422 -26.59 -7.21 -9.67
CA SER A 422 -27.71 -7.49 -10.58
C SER A 422 -28.03 -6.30 -11.47
N ALA A 423 -28.60 -6.59 -12.64
CA ALA A 423 -29.04 -5.55 -13.57
C ALA A 423 -30.25 -4.80 -13.00
N VAL A 424 -30.20 -3.47 -13.04
CA VAL A 424 -31.26 -2.60 -12.52
C VAL A 424 -31.56 -1.48 -13.50
N GLU A 425 -32.82 -1.06 -13.54
CA GLU A 425 -33.25 0.16 -14.23
C GLU A 425 -33.47 1.26 -13.20
N GLY A 426 -32.66 2.30 -13.30
CA GLY A 426 -32.76 3.53 -12.54
C GLY A 426 -33.49 4.60 -13.33
N VAL A 427 -34.46 5.26 -12.69
CA VAL A 427 -35.30 6.28 -13.31
C VAL A 427 -35.07 7.62 -12.63
N GLY A 428 -34.77 8.64 -13.41
CA GLY A 428 -34.59 10.00 -12.93
C GLY A 428 -35.54 10.94 -13.66
N HIS A 429 -36.43 11.58 -12.90
CA HIS A 429 -37.37 12.57 -13.42
C HIS A 429 -37.15 13.93 -12.75
N PHE A 430 -37.04 14.98 -13.55
CA PHE A 430 -36.83 16.34 -13.10
C PHE A 430 -37.80 17.32 -13.79
N GLU A 431 -38.87 17.67 -13.07
CA GLU A 431 -39.95 18.51 -13.57
C GLU A 431 -40.51 19.43 -12.46
N PRO A 432 -39.78 20.50 -12.07
CA PRO A 432 -40.30 21.53 -11.18
C PRO A 432 -41.33 22.45 -11.89
N LEU A 433 -40.98 23.68 -12.28
CA LEU A 433 -41.88 24.61 -13.00
C LEU A 433 -41.20 25.09 -14.29
N ARG A 434 -41.78 24.76 -15.45
CA ARG A 434 -41.23 25.06 -16.81
C ARG A 434 -39.88 24.39 -17.13
N HIS A 435 -39.56 23.33 -16.40
CA HIS A 435 -38.43 22.44 -16.66
C HIS A 435 -38.95 21.02 -16.86
N TYR A 436 -38.32 20.22 -17.73
CA TYR A 436 -38.67 18.82 -17.97
C TYR A 436 -37.45 18.05 -18.46
N ALA A 437 -37.07 17.00 -17.74
CA ALA A 437 -36.16 15.98 -18.23
C ALA A 437 -36.47 14.64 -17.56
N GLU A 438 -36.44 13.58 -18.35
CA GLU A 438 -36.63 12.21 -17.88
C GLU A 438 -35.58 11.32 -18.51
N VAL A 439 -34.89 10.51 -17.69
CA VAL A 439 -33.77 9.66 -18.09
C VAL A 439 -33.93 8.30 -17.45
N HIS A 440 -33.82 7.25 -18.26
CA HIS A 440 -33.80 5.85 -17.83
C HIS A 440 -32.43 5.26 -18.12
N LEU A 441 -31.77 4.76 -17.07
CA LEU A 441 -30.46 4.13 -17.17
C LEU A 441 -30.55 2.67 -16.75
N ILE A 442 -30.01 1.79 -17.58
CA ILE A 442 -29.84 0.38 -17.24
C ILE A 442 -28.41 0.20 -16.76
N MET A 443 -28.26 -0.22 -15.51
CA MET A 443 -26.97 -0.47 -14.89
C MET A 443 -26.78 -1.97 -14.75
N ARG A 444 -25.66 -2.47 -15.28
CA ARG A 444 -25.26 -3.88 -15.21
C ARG A 444 -23.90 -4.01 -14.53
N PRO A 445 -23.63 -5.13 -13.84
CA PRO A 445 -22.29 -5.42 -13.33
C PRO A 445 -21.27 -5.42 -14.49
N GLY A 446 -20.19 -4.67 -14.36
CA GLY A 446 -19.07 -4.64 -15.29
C GLY A 446 -17.98 -5.66 -14.95
N GLU A 447 -16.96 -5.75 -15.79
CA GLU A 447 -15.75 -6.52 -15.48
C GLU A 447 -14.96 -5.85 -14.35
N ARG A 448 -14.24 -6.64 -13.56
CA ARG A 448 -13.43 -6.11 -12.45
C ARG A 448 -12.36 -5.16 -12.95
N GLY A 449 -12.30 -3.96 -12.38
CA GLY A 449 -11.34 -2.93 -12.78
C GLY A 449 -11.74 -2.18 -14.06
N SER A 450 -12.91 -2.45 -14.64
CA SER A 450 -13.40 -1.72 -15.82
C SER A 450 -13.85 -0.28 -15.50
N GLY A 451 -14.03 0.05 -14.22
CA GLY A 451 -14.54 1.36 -13.83
C GLY A 451 -16.01 1.54 -14.20
N ILE A 452 -16.42 2.78 -14.50
CA ILE A 452 -17.75 3.06 -15.03
C ILE A 452 -17.65 3.13 -16.55
N VAL A 453 -18.33 2.23 -17.24
CA VAL A 453 -18.41 2.22 -18.70
C VAL A 453 -19.80 2.70 -19.10
N THR A 454 -19.87 3.68 -19.99
CA THR A 454 -21.14 4.27 -20.43
C THR A 454 -21.43 3.94 -21.88
N ASP A 455 -22.71 3.69 -22.21
CA ASP A 455 -23.16 3.41 -23.57
C ASP A 455 -24.59 3.96 -23.80
N SER A 456 -25.03 4.05 -25.05
CA SER A 456 -26.38 4.50 -25.42
C SER A 456 -27.05 3.53 -26.40
N MET A 457 -28.28 3.10 -26.07
CA MET A 457 -29.13 2.31 -26.96
C MET A 457 -30.30 3.10 -27.56
N VAL A 458 -30.40 4.41 -27.26
CA VAL A 458 -31.53 5.26 -27.67
C VAL A 458 -31.40 5.68 -29.13
N SER A 459 -32.48 5.54 -29.89
CA SER A 459 -32.53 6.01 -31.29
C SER A 459 -32.51 7.55 -31.38
N GLU A 460 -31.92 8.09 -32.45
CA GLU A 460 -31.89 9.56 -32.67
C GLU A 460 -33.30 10.17 -32.83
N ASP A 461 -34.30 9.34 -33.17
CA ASP A 461 -35.70 9.73 -33.32
C ASP A 461 -36.39 9.97 -31.97
N GLU A 462 -35.97 9.28 -30.91
CA GLU A 462 -36.54 9.41 -29.56
C GLU A 462 -35.86 10.53 -28.76
N LEU A 463 -34.53 10.60 -28.84
CA LEU A 463 -33.73 11.64 -28.22
C LEU A 463 -32.59 12.05 -29.13
N SER A 464 -32.51 13.34 -29.46
CA SER A 464 -31.46 13.84 -30.35
C SER A 464 -30.06 13.55 -29.80
N ARG A 465 -29.11 13.26 -30.69
CA ARG A 465 -27.72 12.93 -30.34
C ARG A 465 -27.01 13.95 -29.44
N SER A 466 -27.34 15.24 -29.58
CA SER A 466 -26.79 16.29 -28.71
C SER A 466 -27.17 16.08 -27.24
N TRP A 467 -28.39 15.63 -26.95
CA TRP A 467 -28.84 15.37 -25.58
C TRP A 467 -28.29 14.05 -25.06
N GLN A 468 -28.17 13.03 -25.91
CA GLN A 468 -27.51 11.77 -25.54
C GLN A 468 -26.06 12.03 -25.10
N ASN A 469 -25.29 12.77 -25.91
CA ASN A 469 -23.91 13.12 -25.58
C ASN A 469 -23.80 13.94 -24.29
N LEU A 470 -24.77 14.81 -24.02
CA LEU A 470 -24.81 15.59 -22.77
C LEU A 470 -25.03 14.68 -21.55
N ILE A 471 -25.94 13.71 -21.66
CA ILE A 471 -26.18 12.74 -20.58
C ILE A 471 -24.93 11.90 -20.33
N LEU A 472 -24.30 11.38 -21.38
CA LEU A 472 -23.07 10.59 -21.28
C LEU A 472 -21.92 11.41 -20.66
N SER A 473 -21.73 12.65 -21.12
CA SER A 473 -20.73 13.55 -20.55
C SER A 473 -20.94 13.80 -19.05
N HIS A 474 -22.19 13.87 -18.57
CA HIS A 474 -22.47 14.02 -17.15
C HIS A 474 -22.25 12.72 -16.35
N LEU A 475 -22.35 11.56 -16.97
CA LEU A 475 -21.97 10.28 -16.34
C LEU A 475 -20.45 10.18 -16.18
N ASP A 476 -19.68 10.73 -17.13
CA ASP A 476 -18.21 10.69 -17.11
C ASP A 476 -17.58 11.79 -16.23
N GLU A 477 -18.29 12.89 -15.97
CA GLU A 477 -17.76 14.08 -15.26
C GLU A 477 -17.45 13.81 -13.76
N ARG A 478 -18.10 12.84 -13.12
CA ARG A 478 -18.06 12.70 -11.65
C ARG A 478 -18.14 11.24 -11.18
N SER A 479 -17.42 10.95 -10.09
CA SER A 479 -17.60 9.72 -9.31
C SER A 479 -18.89 9.74 -8.49
N PHE A 480 -19.77 8.75 -8.69
CA PHE A 480 -21.02 8.59 -7.93
C PHE A 480 -20.80 7.93 -6.57
N ARG A 481 -21.64 8.27 -5.59
CA ARG A 481 -21.62 7.62 -4.26
C ARG A 481 -22.54 6.42 -4.22
N GLY A 482 -22.02 5.34 -3.65
CA GLY A 482 -22.73 4.10 -3.41
C GLY A 482 -23.84 4.24 -2.37
N ALA A 483 -24.71 3.23 -2.33
CA ALA A 483 -25.89 3.22 -1.47
C ALA A 483 -25.60 2.66 -0.07
N LEU A 484 -24.54 1.84 0.10
CA LEU A 484 -24.27 1.12 1.35
C LEU A 484 -23.47 1.95 2.34
N ILE A 485 -22.34 2.51 1.89
CA ILE A 485 -21.39 3.23 2.75
C ILE A 485 -21.03 4.60 2.18
N GLY A 486 -21.64 5.00 1.05
CA GLY A 486 -21.33 6.24 0.36
C GLY A 486 -19.97 6.23 -0.35
N ALA A 487 -19.38 5.04 -0.54
CA ALA A 487 -18.09 4.88 -1.21
C ALA A 487 -18.21 5.08 -2.73
N PRO A 488 -17.13 5.46 -3.42
CA PRO A 488 -17.17 5.64 -4.87
C PRO A 488 -17.54 4.34 -5.59
N VAL A 489 -18.42 4.47 -6.59
CA VAL A 489 -18.93 3.35 -7.38
C VAL A 489 -17.97 2.98 -8.51
N THR A 490 -17.79 1.68 -8.76
CA THR A 490 -16.93 1.13 -9.82
C THR A 490 -17.49 -0.17 -10.40
N ASP A 491 -16.95 -0.59 -11.54
CA ASP A 491 -17.25 -1.83 -12.24
C ASP A 491 -18.74 -1.92 -12.61
N ILE A 492 -19.27 -0.86 -13.23
CA ILE A 492 -20.67 -0.79 -13.66
C ILE A 492 -20.72 -0.36 -15.12
N HIS A 493 -21.49 -1.10 -15.92
CA HIS A 493 -21.87 -0.70 -17.26
C HIS A 493 -23.23 0.03 -17.22
N ILE A 494 -23.22 1.33 -17.51
CA ILE A 494 -24.40 2.20 -17.50
C ILE A 494 -24.83 2.46 -18.95
N THR A 495 -25.98 1.92 -19.35
CA THR A 495 -26.53 2.14 -20.67
C THR A 495 -27.75 3.06 -20.62
N LEU A 496 -27.71 4.16 -21.38
CA LEU A 496 -28.86 5.03 -21.60
C LEU A 496 -29.91 4.27 -22.40
N ALA A 497 -31.03 3.92 -21.75
CA ALA A 497 -32.08 3.06 -22.31
C ALA A 497 -33.24 3.84 -22.89
N ALA A 498 -33.63 4.94 -22.26
CA ALA A 498 -34.63 5.87 -22.77
C ALA A 498 -34.43 7.26 -22.18
N GLY A 499 -34.93 8.28 -22.87
CA GLY A 499 -34.95 9.64 -22.34
C GLY A 499 -35.94 10.50 -23.08
N ARG A 500 -36.44 11.56 -22.42
CA ARG A 500 -37.43 12.46 -23.00
C ARG A 500 -37.11 13.92 -22.68
N ALA A 501 -37.13 14.74 -23.73
CA ALA A 501 -37.02 16.19 -23.66
C ALA A 501 -38.34 16.88 -24.07
N HIS A 502 -38.59 18.06 -23.53
CA HIS A 502 -39.65 18.97 -23.94
C HIS A 502 -39.07 20.16 -24.73
N VAL A 503 -39.59 20.40 -25.93
CA VAL A 503 -39.07 21.36 -26.93
C VAL A 503 -38.87 22.80 -26.38
N LYS A 504 -39.67 23.23 -25.39
CA LYS A 504 -39.62 24.59 -24.83
C LYS A 504 -39.15 24.68 -23.38
N HIS A 505 -39.04 23.54 -22.71
CA HIS A 505 -38.94 23.49 -21.25
C HIS A 505 -37.79 22.58 -20.81
N THR A 506 -36.90 22.17 -21.71
CA THR A 506 -35.71 21.41 -21.34
C THR A 506 -34.49 22.27 -21.57
N GLU A 507 -33.72 22.45 -20.51
CA GLU A 507 -32.41 23.09 -20.54
C GLU A 507 -31.32 22.05 -20.22
N GLY A 508 -30.06 22.34 -20.57
CA GLY A 508 -28.96 21.40 -20.33
C GLY A 508 -28.80 21.00 -18.85
N GLY A 509 -29.11 21.92 -17.93
CA GLY A 509 -29.08 21.64 -16.49
C GLY A 509 -30.15 20.65 -16.02
N ASP A 510 -31.26 20.48 -16.75
CA ASP A 510 -32.34 19.57 -16.37
C ASP A 510 -31.94 18.12 -16.57
N PHE A 511 -31.26 17.82 -17.69
CA PHE A 511 -30.72 16.48 -17.95
C PHE A 511 -29.64 16.11 -16.94
N ARG A 512 -28.79 17.05 -16.52
CA ARG A 512 -27.83 16.83 -15.44
C ARG A 512 -28.52 16.34 -14.17
N GLN A 513 -29.59 17.03 -13.76
CA GLN A 513 -30.35 16.68 -12.55
C GLN A 513 -31.10 15.35 -12.69
N ALA A 514 -31.67 15.06 -13.86
CA ALA A 514 -32.35 13.79 -14.13
C ALA A 514 -31.38 12.61 -14.15
N THR A 515 -30.23 12.74 -14.82
CA THR A 515 -29.19 11.70 -14.90
C THR A 515 -28.68 11.30 -13.52
N TYR A 516 -28.32 12.27 -12.66
CA TYR A 516 -27.81 11.96 -11.32
C TYR A 516 -28.84 11.23 -10.45
N ARG A 517 -30.12 11.62 -10.56
CA ARG A 517 -31.22 10.94 -9.87
C ARG A 517 -31.45 9.53 -10.42
N ALA A 518 -31.33 9.34 -11.73
CA ALA A 518 -31.48 8.02 -12.36
C ALA A 518 -30.41 7.05 -11.84
N VAL A 519 -29.14 7.49 -11.78
CA VAL A 519 -28.04 6.69 -11.21
C VAL A 519 -28.34 6.37 -9.75
N ARG A 520 -28.63 7.40 -8.92
CA ARG A 520 -28.89 7.21 -7.49
C ARG A 520 -30.10 6.29 -7.23
N ASN A 521 -31.19 6.48 -7.98
CA ASN A 521 -32.39 5.64 -7.89
C ASN A 521 -32.09 4.18 -8.18
N GLY A 522 -31.35 3.90 -9.26
CA GLY A 522 -31.01 2.52 -9.58
C GLY A 522 -30.02 1.91 -8.59
N LEU A 523 -29.07 2.67 -8.03
CA LEU A 523 -28.17 2.19 -6.97
C LEU A 523 -28.93 1.80 -5.70
N LEU A 524 -29.97 2.57 -5.31
CA LEU A 524 -30.81 2.24 -4.15
C LEU A 524 -31.69 0.99 -4.37
N LEU A 525 -32.04 0.71 -5.62
CA LEU A 525 -32.82 -0.47 -6.00
C LEU A 525 -31.96 -1.71 -6.26
N ALA A 526 -30.67 -1.52 -6.53
CA ALA A 526 -29.74 -2.60 -6.84
C ALA A 526 -29.34 -3.37 -5.57
N GLU A 527 -28.97 -4.64 -5.77
CA GLU A 527 -28.19 -5.36 -4.78
C GLU A 527 -26.72 -4.92 -4.89
N SER A 528 -26.33 -3.95 -4.05
CA SER A 528 -24.97 -3.42 -3.99
C SER A 528 -24.04 -4.29 -3.16
N ARG A 529 -22.74 -4.25 -3.48
CA ARG A 529 -21.69 -4.96 -2.75
C ARG A 529 -20.48 -4.06 -2.55
N ILE A 530 -19.86 -4.17 -1.37
CA ILE A 530 -18.64 -3.45 -1.03
C ILE A 530 -17.44 -4.19 -1.59
N LEU A 531 -16.52 -3.45 -2.18
CA LEU A 531 -15.22 -3.89 -2.65
C LEU A 531 -14.14 -3.30 -1.77
N GLU A 532 -13.12 -4.10 -1.51
CA GLU A 532 -11.91 -3.69 -0.80
C GLU A 532 -10.68 -4.04 -1.64
N PRO A 533 -9.54 -3.37 -1.43
CA PRO A 533 -8.30 -3.71 -2.10
C PRO A 533 -7.76 -5.06 -1.61
N TRP A 534 -7.29 -5.87 -2.55
CA TRP A 534 -6.65 -7.16 -2.31
C TRP A 534 -5.19 -7.10 -2.76
N PHE A 535 -4.31 -7.71 -1.97
CA PHE A 535 -2.91 -7.89 -2.34
C PHE A 535 -2.65 -9.31 -2.80
N GLU A 536 -1.80 -9.44 -3.81
CA GLU A 536 -0.95 -10.60 -3.97
C GLU A 536 0.23 -10.44 -3.02
N PHE A 537 0.46 -11.44 -2.19
CA PHE A 537 1.55 -11.42 -1.22
C PHE A 537 2.52 -12.56 -1.47
N GLU A 538 3.76 -12.32 -1.07
CA GLU A 538 4.80 -13.33 -0.92
C GLU A 538 5.40 -13.19 0.47
N ILE A 539 5.26 -14.23 1.29
CA ILE A 539 5.87 -14.28 2.63
C ILE A 539 7.04 -15.25 2.58
N LYS A 540 8.24 -14.73 2.86
CA LYS A 540 9.46 -15.53 3.09
C LYS A 540 9.66 -15.68 4.58
N LEU A 541 9.67 -16.91 5.09
CA LEU A 541 9.86 -17.16 6.52
C LEU A 541 10.50 -18.54 6.77
N PRO A 542 11.11 -18.78 7.95
CA PRO A 542 11.63 -20.10 8.29
C PRO A 542 10.54 -21.17 8.23
N GLY A 543 10.86 -22.35 7.71
CA GLY A 543 9.88 -23.44 7.52
C GLY A 543 9.15 -23.86 8.81
N ALA A 544 9.76 -23.67 9.98
CA ALA A 544 9.13 -23.94 11.28
C ALA A 544 7.92 -23.03 11.58
N ASN A 545 7.88 -21.83 11.01
CA ASN A 545 6.88 -20.80 11.30
C ASN A 545 5.77 -20.73 10.23
N ILE A 546 5.83 -21.54 9.19
CA ILE A 546 4.92 -21.47 8.05
C ILE A 546 3.46 -21.76 8.41
N GLY A 547 3.23 -22.72 9.31
CA GLY A 547 1.88 -23.08 9.72
C GLY A 547 1.15 -21.92 10.41
N MET A 548 1.87 -21.06 11.12
CA MET A 548 1.30 -19.85 11.71
C MET A 548 0.88 -18.86 10.63
N ALA A 549 1.76 -18.62 9.65
CA ALA A 549 1.46 -17.70 8.55
C ALA A 549 0.24 -18.17 7.74
N MET A 550 0.17 -19.46 7.41
CA MET A 550 -0.98 -20.05 6.72
C MET A 550 -2.28 -19.89 7.52
N THR A 551 -2.21 -20.05 8.85
CA THR A 551 -3.38 -19.90 9.73
C THR A 551 -3.86 -18.46 9.78
N ASP A 552 -2.93 -17.50 9.90
CA ASP A 552 -3.25 -16.09 9.94
C ASP A 552 -3.89 -15.60 8.64
N ILE A 553 -3.31 -15.95 7.49
CA ILE A 553 -3.88 -15.58 6.18
C ILE A 553 -5.26 -16.20 5.99
N LYS A 554 -5.43 -17.48 6.36
CA LYS A 554 -6.73 -18.15 6.26
C LYS A 554 -7.79 -17.52 7.16
N ASN A 555 -7.41 -17.09 8.36
CA ASN A 555 -8.31 -16.39 9.28
C ASN A 555 -8.71 -15.01 8.75
N GLY A 556 -7.82 -14.34 8.01
CA GLY A 556 -8.10 -13.11 7.29
C GLY A 556 -8.81 -13.28 5.95
N ALA A 557 -9.46 -14.42 5.70
CA ALA A 557 -10.13 -14.73 4.42
C ALA A 557 -9.20 -14.69 3.19
N GLY A 558 -7.89 -14.79 3.39
CA GLY A 558 -6.91 -14.91 2.31
C GLY A 558 -6.82 -16.33 1.75
N SER A 559 -6.29 -16.41 0.54
CA SER A 559 -5.99 -17.63 -0.20
C SER A 559 -4.48 -17.73 -0.43
N PHE A 560 -3.93 -18.93 -0.55
CA PHE A 560 -2.51 -19.15 -0.82
C PHE A 560 -2.29 -20.47 -1.54
N GLY A 561 -1.18 -20.53 -2.28
CA GLY A 561 -0.71 -21.74 -2.94
C GLY A 561 0.06 -22.67 -2.00
N GLU A 562 0.57 -23.76 -2.56
CA GLU A 562 1.48 -24.64 -1.83
C GLU A 562 2.80 -23.91 -1.51
N PRO A 563 3.34 -24.06 -0.30
CA PRO A 563 4.62 -23.46 0.03
C PRO A 563 5.76 -24.02 -0.79
N GLN A 564 6.61 -23.13 -1.29
CA GLN A 564 7.86 -23.49 -1.95
C GLN A 564 9.00 -23.42 -0.94
N VAL A 565 9.87 -24.44 -0.94
CA VAL A 565 11.04 -24.46 -0.05
C VAL A 565 12.22 -23.87 -0.80
N ASP A 566 12.83 -22.84 -0.22
CA ASP A 566 14.01 -22.17 -0.75
C ASP A 566 15.10 -22.15 0.34
N GLY A 567 15.96 -23.17 0.32
CA GLY A 567 17.01 -23.37 1.32
C GLY A 567 16.45 -23.58 2.75
N GLU A 568 16.83 -22.70 3.68
CA GLU A 568 16.32 -22.70 5.07
C GLU A 568 15.00 -21.94 5.24
N LEU A 569 14.58 -21.21 4.19
CA LEU A 569 13.37 -20.42 4.17
C LEU A 569 12.28 -21.13 3.35
N SER A 570 11.04 -20.75 3.63
CA SER A 570 9.88 -21.19 2.88
C SER A 570 9.12 -19.97 2.39
N ILE A 571 8.72 -20.03 1.13
CA ILE A 571 8.03 -18.97 0.42
C ILE A 571 6.56 -19.35 0.32
N LEU A 572 5.68 -18.50 0.84
CA LEU A 572 4.23 -18.64 0.76
C LEU A 572 3.68 -17.52 -0.13
N LYS A 573 3.20 -17.88 -1.32
CA LYS A 573 2.54 -16.94 -2.24
C LYS A 573 1.02 -17.07 -2.16
N GLY A 574 0.30 -15.96 -2.20
CA GLY A 574 -1.16 -15.96 -2.07
C GLY A 574 -1.82 -14.61 -2.32
N ARG A 575 -3.12 -14.53 -2.04
CA ARG A 575 -3.92 -13.30 -2.13
C ARG A 575 -4.71 -13.07 -0.85
N ALA A 576 -4.70 -11.86 -0.30
CA ALA A 576 -5.50 -11.54 0.89
C ALA A 576 -6.00 -10.09 0.88
N PRO A 577 -7.08 -9.77 1.62
CA PRO A 577 -7.55 -8.41 1.81
C PRO A 577 -6.45 -7.52 2.40
N ALA A 578 -6.40 -6.27 1.94
CA ALA A 578 -5.42 -5.30 2.43
C ALA A 578 -5.45 -5.17 3.95
N VAL A 579 -6.64 -5.11 4.57
CA VAL A 579 -6.82 -4.94 6.03
C VAL A 579 -6.02 -5.93 6.86
N VAL A 580 -5.86 -7.15 6.35
CA VAL A 580 -5.19 -8.23 7.05
C VAL A 580 -3.68 -8.06 6.99
N LEU A 581 -3.19 -7.46 5.89
CA LEU A 581 -1.79 -7.37 5.54
C LEU A 581 -1.12 -6.06 5.98
N LEU A 582 -1.88 -4.99 6.22
CA LEU A 582 -1.36 -3.66 6.60
C LEU A 582 -0.35 -3.72 7.76
N ASP A 583 -0.70 -4.41 8.84
CA ASP A 583 0.15 -4.55 10.03
C ASP A 583 0.87 -5.91 10.11
N TYR A 584 0.79 -6.70 9.04
CA TYR A 584 1.19 -8.10 9.11
C TYR A 584 2.71 -8.28 9.20
N GLN A 585 3.50 -7.41 8.58
CA GLN A 585 4.97 -7.46 8.70
C GLN A 585 5.42 -7.38 10.17
N ARG A 586 4.75 -6.56 11.00
CA ARG A 586 5.05 -6.45 12.44
C ARG A 586 4.74 -7.75 13.17
N LYS A 587 3.58 -8.34 12.88
CA LYS A 587 3.17 -9.64 13.43
C LYS A 587 4.13 -10.75 13.00
N LEU A 588 4.47 -10.82 11.72
CA LEU A 588 5.42 -11.75 11.12
C LEU A 588 6.79 -11.66 11.80
N THR A 589 7.33 -10.45 11.93
CA THR A 589 8.61 -10.18 12.60
C THR A 589 8.61 -10.72 14.04
N SER A 590 7.50 -10.54 14.78
CA SER A 590 7.40 -10.94 16.18
C SER A 590 7.53 -12.45 16.41
N TYR A 591 6.92 -13.28 15.56
CA TYR A 591 6.95 -14.74 15.74
C TYR A 591 8.07 -15.42 14.94
N THR A 592 8.67 -14.75 13.96
CA THR A 592 9.82 -15.27 13.18
C THR A 592 11.17 -14.84 13.75
N GLY A 593 11.21 -14.06 14.83
CA GLY A 593 12.45 -13.52 15.40
C GLY A 593 13.16 -12.57 14.42
N GLY A 594 12.40 -11.84 13.60
CA GLY A 594 12.92 -10.91 12.60
C GLY A 594 13.41 -11.54 11.29
N ARG A 595 13.25 -12.85 11.10
CA ARG A 595 13.65 -13.56 9.87
C ARG A 595 12.54 -13.68 8.82
N GLY A 596 11.34 -13.22 9.14
CA GLY A 596 10.19 -13.23 8.24
C GLY A 596 10.03 -11.90 7.53
N HIS A 597 9.82 -11.97 6.22
CA HIS A 597 9.55 -10.82 5.38
C HIS A 597 8.31 -11.07 4.52
N ILE A 598 7.41 -10.08 4.45
CA ILE A 598 6.29 -10.06 3.52
C ILE A 598 6.50 -8.95 2.50
N SER A 599 6.25 -9.28 1.24
CA SER A 599 6.09 -8.31 0.16
C SER A 599 4.68 -8.44 -0.42
N CYS A 600 4.07 -7.30 -0.73
CA CYS A 600 2.70 -7.22 -1.21
C CYS A 600 2.65 -6.38 -2.50
N VAL A 601 1.87 -6.84 -3.47
CA VAL A 601 1.59 -6.14 -4.73
C VAL A 601 0.08 -6.02 -4.87
N LEU A 602 -0.42 -4.83 -5.21
CA LEU A 602 -1.85 -4.61 -5.40
C LEU A 602 -2.36 -5.48 -6.55
N ALA A 603 -3.34 -6.34 -6.25
CA ALA A 603 -3.99 -7.21 -7.22
C ALA A 603 -5.31 -6.62 -7.75
N GLY A 604 -5.71 -5.45 -7.24
CA GLY A 604 -6.95 -4.74 -7.57
C GLY A 604 -7.98 -4.79 -6.44
N TYR A 605 -9.23 -4.42 -6.77
CA TYR A 605 -10.36 -4.46 -5.85
C TYR A 605 -11.17 -5.74 -6.03
N ASP A 606 -11.53 -6.37 -4.92
CA ASP A 606 -12.40 -7.56 -4.91
C ASP A 606 -13.39 -7.48 -3.75
N THR A 607 -14.27 -8.47 -3.63
CA THR A 607 -15.36 -8.47 -2.67
C THR A 607 -14.85 -8.32 -1.24
N CYS A 608 -15.47 -7.40 -0.49
CA CYS A 608 -15.16 -7.20 0.91
C CYS A 608 -15.49 -8.46 1.73
N HIS A 609 -14.51 -8.92 2.52
CA HIS A 609 -14.63 -10.10 3.36
C HIS A 609 -15.59 -9.93 4.55
N ASN A 610 -15.75 -8.71 5.07
CA ASN A 610 -16.56 -8.40 6.26
C ASN A 610 -17.56 -7.24 6.03
N GLN A 611 -18.24 -7.22 4.89
CA GLN A 611 -19.18 -6.16 4.49
C GLN A 611 -20.17 -5.73 5.60
N ASP A 612 -20.79 -6.68 6.32
CA ASP A 612 -21.79 -6.36 7.37
C ASP A 612 -21.22 -5.57 8.55
N GLU A 613 -19.94 -5.76 8.87
CA GLU A 613 -19.23 -5.04 9.93
C GLU A 613 -18.95 -3.61 9.50
N ILE A 614 -18.47 -3.43 8.26
CA ILE A 614 -18.16 -2.13 7.67
C ILE A 614 -19.42 -1.26 7.53
N ILE A 615 -20.55 -1.84 7.09
CA ILE A 615 -21.83 -1.13 7.01
C ILE A 615 -22.25 -0.60 8.38
N LYS A 616 -22.12 -1.42 9.44
CA LYS A 616 -22.46 -1.00 10.82
C LYS A 616 -21.52 0.05 11.37
N GLN A 617 -20.23 -0.02 11.02
CA GLN A 617 -19.21 0.91 11.51
C GLN A 617 -19.37 2.30 10.88
N ILE A 618 -19.59 2.37 9.56
CA ILE A 618 -19.75 3.64 8.85
C ILE A 618 -21.13 4.23 9.12
N ALA A 619 -22.16 3.39 9.25
CA ALA A 619 -23.54 3.80 9.54
C ALA A 619 -24.06 4.91 8.60
N TYR A 620 -23.70 4.81 7.32
CA TYR A 620 -24.16 5.73 6.28
C TYR A 620 -25.67 5.58 6.06
N ASP A 621 -26.37 6.70 6.00
CA ASP A 621 -27.80 6.74 5.70
C ASP A 621 -28.01 7.35 4.30
N PRO A 622 -28.32 6.52 3.29
CA PRO A 622 -28.49 6.99 1.92
C PRO A 622 -29.74 7.88 1.74
N ASP A 623 -30.74 7.79 2.62
CA ASP A 623 -31.97 8.59 2.54
C ASP A 623 -31.73 10.05 3.03
N HIS A 624 -30.66 10.27 3.80
CA HIS A 624 -30.30 11.59 4.35
C HIS A 624 -29.10 12.25 3.63
N ASP A 625 -28.66 11.71 2.49
CA ASP A 625 -27.58 12.32 1.70
C ASP A 625 -28.07 13.61 1.01
N GLU A 626 -27.62 14.76 1.51
CA GLU A 626 -27.97 16.09 0.98
C GLU A 626 -27.32 16.40 -0.38
N LEU A 627 -26.24 15.68 -0.74
CA LEU A 627 -25.50 15.88 -1.99
C LEU A 627 -26.06 15.03 -3.14
N GLU A 628 -26.51 13.81 -2.84
CA GLU A 628 -27.01 12.84 -3.84
C GLU A 628 -28.35 12.21 -3.40
N THR A 629 -29.44 12.87 -3.76
CA THR A 629 -30.80 12.35 -3.53
C THR A 629 -31.26 11.40 -4.66
N GLY A 630 -31.88 10.28 -4.28
CA GLY A 630 -32.55 9.37 -5.20
C GLY A 630 -33.98 9.80 -5.57
N ASP A 631 -34.49 10.87 -4.95
CA ASP A 631 -35.86 11.32 -5.13
C ASP A 631 -36.01 12.13 -6.43
N SER A 632 -37.11 11.86 -7.14
CA SER A 632 -37.43 12.53 -8.40
C SER A 632 -38.45 13.65 -8.19
N VAL A 633 -38.38 14.68 -9.03
CA VAL A 633 -39.25 15.86 -8.94
C VAL A 633 -40.28 15.79 -10.06
N PHE A 634 -41.56 15.66 -9.72
CA PHE A 634 -42.67 15.61 -10.67
C PHE A 634 -43.56 16.86 -10.56
N CYS A 635 -44.17 17.29 -11.65
CA CYS A 635 -45.12 18.40 -11.60
C CYS A 635 -46.51 17.92 -11.20
N CYS A 636 -47.02 18.39 -10.05
CA CYS A 636 -48.39 18.16 -9.60
C CYS A 636 -49.12 19.50 -9.48
N HIS A 637 -50.16 19.73 -10.29
CA HIS A 637 -50.99 20.96 -10.23
C HIS A 637 -50.21 22.28 -10.39
N GLY A 638 -49.11 22.28 -11.16
CA GLY A 638 -48.31 23.49 -11.40
C GLY A 638 -47.29 23.82 -10.31
N ALA A 639 -47.00 22.89 -9.40
CA ALA A 639 -45.90 22.96 -8.45
C ALA A 639 -45.10 21.65 -8.48
N GLY A 640 -43.78 21.73 -8.37
CA GLY A 640 -42.90 20.57 -8.25
C GLY A 640 -43.15 19.84 -6.93
N ARG A 641 -43.41 18.54 -7.00
CA ARG A 641 -43.56 17.63 -5.86
C ARG A 641 -42.43 16.61 -5.90
N ILE A 642 -41.77 16.41 -4.77
CA ILE A 642 -40.74 15.39 -4.59
C ILE A 642 -41.45 14.04 -4.40
N ILE A 643 -41.08 13.05 -5.22
CA ILE A 643 -41.52 11.65 -5.12
C ILE A 643 -40.33 10.84 -4.65
N ARG A 644 -40.55 10.06 -3.59
CA ARG A 644 -39.51 9.25 -2.97
C ARG A 644 -39.02 8.15 -3.92
N TRP A 645 -37.72 7.85 -3.89
CA TRP A 645 -37.05 6.94 -4.83
C TRP A 645 -37.75 5.58 -5.05
N ASP A 646 -38.38 5.01 -4.02
CA ASP A 646 -39.08 3.72 -4.08
C ASP A 646 -40.41 3.78 -4.86
N GLN A 647 -40.99 4.98 -5.01
CA GLN A 647 -42.27 5.23 -5.68
C GLN A 647 -42.10 5.76 -7.11
N VAL A 648 -40.87 6.09 -7.54
CA VAL A 648 -40.62 6.72 -8.85
C VAL A 648 -41.12 5.86 -10.01
N LYS A 649 -40.98 4.52 -9.92
CA LYS A 649 -41.45 3.58 -10.96
C LYS A 649 -42.96 3.60 -11.18
N GLU A 650 -43.75 4.02 -10.18
CA GLU A 650 -45.21 4.14 -10.29
C GLU A 650 -45.65 5.42 -11.00
N HIS A 651 -44.75 6.41 -11.08
CA HIS A 651 -45.02 7.76 -11.58
C HIS A 651 -44.30 8.10 -12.89
N MET A 652 -43.42 7.23 -13.39
CA MET A 652 -42.68 7.41 -14.64
C MET A 652 -43.60 7.65 -15.85
N HIS A 653 -43.18 8.50 -16.79
CA HIS A 653 -43.93 8.76 -18.02
C HIS A 653 -43.48 7.87 -19.19
N ILE A 654 -42.27 7.31 -19.13
CA ILE A 654 -41.73 6.34 -20.09
C ILE A 654 -41.90 4.90 -19.53
N PRO A 655 -42.29 3.90 -20.34
CA PRO A 655 -42.36 2.51 -19.89
C PRO A 655 -40.97 1.94 -19.53
N ALA A 656 -40.94 0.98 -18.61
CA ALA A 656 -39.70 0.32 -18.18
C ALA A 656 -39.08 -0.53 -19.30
N MET A 657 -37.80 -0.32 -19.59
CA MET A 657 -37.09 -0.94 -20.72
C MET A 657 -36.38 -2.25 -20.36
N LEU A 658 -36.15 -2.53 -19.07
CA LEU A 658 -35.37 -3.71 -18.65
C LEU A 658 -36.03 -5.05 -19.04
N ARG A 659 -37.35 -5.09 -19.21
CA ARG A 659 -38.09 -6.32 -19.57
C ARG A 659 -38.02 -6.68 -21.05
N ASP A 660 -37.79 -5.72 -21.94
CA ASP A 660 -37.80 -5.95 -23.39
C ASP A 660 -36.42 -6.44 -23.90
N ILE A 661 -35.34 -6.08 -23.21
CA ILE A 661 -33.96 -6.43 -23.62
C ILE A 661 -33.62 -7.91 -23.36
N ASP A 662 -34.16 -8.51 -22.30
CA ASP A 662 -34.00 -9.95 -22.03
C ASP A 662 -34.77 -10.80 -23.07
N ALA A 663 -35.79 -10.24 -23.72
CA ALA A 663 -36.55 -10.90 -24.78
C ALA A 663 -35.89 -10.77 -26.16
N GLU A 664 -35.25 -9.64 -26.46
CA GLU A 664 -34.60 -9.40 -27.76
C GLU A 664 -33.27 -10.16 -27.92
N ASN A 665 -32.48 -10.30 -26.85
CA ASN A 665 -31.22 -11.06 -26.86
C ASN A 665 -31.40 -12.58 -27.05
N CYS A 666 -32.63 -13.10 -26.98
CA CYS A 666 -32.94 -14.49 -27.31
C CYS A 666 -33.26 -14.75 -28.79
N SER A 667 -33.26 -13.72 -29.67
CA SER A 667 -33.82 -13.83 -31.02
C SER A 667 -32.85 -13.58 -32.19
N GLY A 668 -31.54 -13.51 -31.96
CA GLY A 668 -30.53 -13.27 -33.00
C GLY A 668 -29.70 -14.50 -33.41
N GLN A 669 -30.15 -15.19 -34.46
CA GLN A 669 -29.43 -16.12 -35.36
C GLN A 669 -28.79 -17.42 -34.80
N SER A 670 -29.51 -18.52 -35.01
CA SER A 670 -29.06 -19.91 -35.01
C SER A 670 -28.57 -20.37 -36.40
N SER A 671 -27.49 -21.16 -36.47
CA SER A 671 -27.43 -22.46 -37.20
C SER A 671 -26.03 -23.07 -37.03
N ASP A 672 -25.87 -24.09 -36.16
CA ASP A 672 -26.02 -25.54 -36.43
C ASP A 672 -24.78 -26.10 -37.18
N VAL A 673 -24.12 -27.18 -36.73
CA VAL A 673 -24.66 -28.54 -36.58
C VAL A 673 -23.83 -29.37 -35.56
N ARG A 674 -24.50 -29.93 -34.54
CA ARG A 674 -24.70 -31.40 -34.38
C ARG A 674 -25.69 -31.71 -33.23
N ALA A 675 -26.93 -32.02 -33.63
CA ALA A 675 -27.86 -33.07 -33.15
C ALA A 675 -27.89 -33.38 -31.63
N GLY A 676 -28.99 -33.18 -30.88
CA GLY A 676 -30.39 -33.54 -31.16
C GLY A 676 -30.58 -35.06 -31.09
N THR A 677 -31.42 -35.70 -30.27
CA THR A 677 -32.52 -35.31 -29.38
C THR A 677 -32.87 -36.56 -28.58
N MET A 678 -33.20 -36.45 -27.30
CA MET A 678 -34.38 -37.10 -26.71
C MET A 678 -34.83 -36.27 -25.50
N SER A 679 -35.82 -35.43 -25.78
CA SER A 679 -36.70 -34.76 -24.83
C SER A 679 -37.45 -35.77 -23.95
N ALA A 680 -37.63 -35.45 -22.67
CA ALA A 680 -38.95 -35.22 -22.06
C ALA A 680 -38.96 -35.53 -20.55
N GLY A 681 -39.25 -34.50 -19.75
CA GLY A 681 -39.95 -34.64 -18.48
C GLY A 681 -39.10 -34.53 -17.20
N ARG A 682 -39.22 -33.39 -16.51
CA ARG A 682 -39.73 -33.36 -15.13
C ARG A 682 -39.89 -31.92 -14.62
N LYS A 683 -41.14 -31.58 -14.30
CA LYS A 683 -41.51 -30.50 -13.39
C LYS A 683 -40.91 -30.81 -12.02
N LEU A 684 -40.22 -29.84 -11.41
CA LEU A 684 -39.71 -29.92 -10.05
C LEU A 684 -40.86 -29.82 -9.04
N ALA A 685 -40.79 -30.71 -8.05
CA ALA A 685 -41.76 -30.93 -6.99
C ALA A 685 -41.70 -29.85 -5.89
N SER A 686 -42.85 -29.57 -5.28
CA SER A 686 -43.01 -28.66 -4.14
C SER A 686 -42.40 -29.24 -2.86
N GLU A 687 -41.85 -28.36 -1.99
CA GLU A 687 -41.22 -28.63 -0.69
C GLU A 687 -41.94 -29.63 0.23
N ALA A 688 -43.26 -29.82 0.09
CA ALA A 688 -44.03 -30.82 0.82
C ALA A 688 -43.64 -32.27 0.49
N GLU A 689 -43.19 -32.57 -0.74
CA GLU A 689 -42.71 -33.92 -1.10
C GLU A 689 -41.34 -34.24 -0.50
N LEU A 690 -40.47 -33.22 -0.36
CA LEU A 690 -39.15 -33.39 0.25
C LEU A 690 -39.25 -33.66 1.75
N LEU A 691 -40.18 -32.99 2.45
CA LEU A 691 -40.51 -33.25 3.86
C LEU A 691 -41.06 -34.66 4.08
N ALA A 692 -41.91 -35.15 3.18
CA ALA A 692 -42.47 -36.50 3.26
C ALA A 692 -41.41 -37.59 2.99
N ILE A 693 -40.42 -37.32 2.13
CA ILE A 693 -39.27 -38.21 1.88
C ILE A 693 -38.33 -38.22 3.10
N PHE A 694 -38.14 -37.08 3.75
CA PHE A 694 -37.29 -36.93 4.93
C PHE A 694 -37.82 -37.74 6.14
N GLU A 695 -39.12 -37.64 6.43
CA GLU A 695 -39.77 -38.38 7.53
C GLU A 695 -39.76 -39.90 7.28
N ARG A 696 -39.84 -40.32 6.01
CA ARG A 696 -39.80 -41.73 5.61
C ARG A 696 -38.40 -42.35 5.69
N THR A 697 -37.36 -41.52 5.68
CA THR A 697 -35.96 -41.95 5.66
C THR A 697 -35.31 -41.98 7.05
N TYR A 698 -35.69 -41.06 7.95
CA TYR A 698 -35.02 -40.89 9.25
C TYR A 698 -35.91 -41.03 10.50
N GLY A 699 -37.22 -41.29 10.32
CA GLY A 699 -38.16 -41.51 11.42
C GLY A 699 -38.69 -40.22 12.07
N SER A 700 -39.84 -40.33 12.72
CA SER A 700 -40.58 -39.22 13.34
C SER A 700 -39.92 -38.70 14.61
N ILE A 701 -39.72 -37.39 14.72
CA ILE A 701 -39.26 -36.74 15.95
C ILE A 701 -40.48 -36.36 16.80
N ASP A 702 -40.59 -37.01 17.96
CA ASP A 702 -41.65 -36.88 18.93
C ASP A 702 -41.56 -35.53 19.67
N LYS A 703 -42.62 -34.71 19.60
CA LYS A 703 -42.79 -33.47 20.36
C LYS A 703 -43.77 -33.71 21.51
N ASP A 704 -43.29 -34.12 22.68
CA ASP A 704 -43.74 -33.61 24.00
C ASP A 704 -43.18 -34.42 25.18
N LYS A 705 -42.31 -33.82 26.01
CA LYS A 705 -42.30 -33.98 27.48
C LYS A 705 -41.75 -32.70 28.12
N GLY A 706 -42.65 -31.95 28.75
CA GLY A 706 -42.37 -30.66 29.37
C GLY A 706 -41.43 -30.71 30.58
N LYS A 707 -40.55 -29.71 30.66
CA LYS A 707 -40.03 -29.14 31.91
C LYS A 707 -40.11 -27.61 31.78
N LYS A 708 -40.71 -26.97 32.78
CA LYS A 708 -41.05 -25.54 32.89
C LYS A 708 -39.91 -24.64 32.37
N ARG A 709 -40.18 -23.85 31.31
CA ARG A 709 -39.31 -22.74 30.88
C ARG A 709 -39.32 -21.67 31.98
N LYS A 710 -38.16 -21.39 32.60
CA LYS A 710 -37.91 -20.11 33.27
C LYS A 710 -37.86 -19.02 32.19
N ALA A 711 -38.45 -17.86 32.47
CA ALA A 711 -38.45 -16.71 31.56
C ALA A 711 -37.01 -16.30 31.18
N LYS A 712 -36.83 -15.82 29.94
CA LYS A 712 -35.55 -15.22 29.49
C LYS A 712 -35.23 -14.00 30.39
N PRO A 713 -33.97 -13.81 30.82
CA PRO A 713 -33.58 -12.64 31.58
C PRO A 713 -33.80 -11.37 30.73
N SER A 714 -34.14 -10.28 31.39
CA SER A 714 -34.27 -8.97 30.75
C SER A 714 -32.91 -8.45 30.27
N GLU A 715 -32.91 -7.50 29.34
CA GLU A 715 -31.70 -6.87 28.77
C GLU A 715 -30.81 -6.21 29.84
N SER A 716 -31.42 -5.74 30.94
CA SER A 716 -30.69 -5.24 32.12
C SER A 716 -30.00 -6.35 32.91
N GLU A 717 -30.62 -7.53 33.01
CA GLU A 717 -30.00 -8.71 33.65
C GLU A 717 -28.92 -9.32 32.76
N TYR A 718 -29.06 -9.20 31.43
CA TYR A 718 -28.03 -9.58 30.46
C TYR A 718 -26.81 -8.67 30.54
N ARG A 719 -27.00 -7.33 30.62
CA ARG A 719 -25.91 -6.37 30.83
C ARG A 719 -25.25 -6.53 32.20
N ALA A 720 -26.02 -6.76 33.26
CA ALA A 720 -25.44 -7.07 34.57
C ALA A 720 -24.69 -8.42 34.58
N MET A 721 -25.11 -9.40 33.76
CA MET A 721 -24.38 -10.65 33.53
C MET A 721 -23.13 -10.46 32.67
N GLU A 722 -23.15 -9.53 31.70
CA GLU A 722 -22.00 -9.18 30.85
C GLU A 722 -20.96 -8.34 31.59
N GLU A 723 -21.39 -7.38 32.43
CA GLU A 723 -20.51 -6.63 33.32
C GLU A 723 -19.91 -7.54 34.39
N ARG A 724 -20.68 -8.49 34.94
CA ARG A 724 -20.12 -9.59 35.76
C ARG A 724 -19.17 -10.50 34.97
N LYS A 725 -19.40 -10.72 33.67
CA LYS A 725 -18.52 -11.56 32.82
C LYS A 725 -17.23 -10.86 32.42
N GLN A 726 -17.24 -9.52 32.32
CA GLN A 726 -16.07 -8.72 31.99
C GLN A 726 -15.20 -8.41 33.22
N SER A 727 -15.79 -8.40 34.42
CA SER A 727 -15.07 -8.33 35.71
C SER A 727 -14.63 -9.71 36.23
N LEU A 728 -15.15 -10.82 35.68
CA LEU A 728 -14.72 -12.16 36.08
C LEU A 728 -13.70 -12.77 35.10
N HIS A 729 -12.45 -12.78 35.55
CA HIS A 729 -11.45 -13.85 35.33
C HIS A 729 -10.64 -13.81 34.01
N ARG A 730 -9.67 -12.89 33.91
CA ARG A 730 -8.48 -13.09 33.04
C ARG A 730 -7.37 -13.87 33.74
N LEU A 731 -7.24 -13.77 35.07
CA LEU A 731 -6.21 -14.46 35.87
C LEU A 731 -6.68 -15.74 36.57
N ASP A 732 -7.96 -15.91 36.90
CA ASP A 732 -8.46 -17.18 37.44
C ASP A 732 -8.44 -18.35 36.43
N ARG A 733 -8.17 -18.06 35.15
CA ARG A 733 -7.84 -19.09 34.14
C ARG A 733 -6.37 -19.50 34.15
N VAL A 734 -5.51 -18.79 34.89
CA VAL A 734 -4.04 -18.89 34.87
C VAL A 734 -3.46 -19.17 36.27
N ALA A 735 -4.04 -18.60 37.33
CA ALA A 735 -3.63 -18.77 38.70
C ALA A 735 -4.57 -19.73 39.44
N SER A 736 -4.10 -20.93 39.77
CA SER A 736 -4.71 -21.71 40.85
C SER A 736 -4.25 -21.09 42.19
N PRO A 737 -4.94 -21.36 43.31
CA PRO A 737 -4.44 -21.01 44.65
C PRO A 737 -3.02 -21.53 44.94
N ASP A 738 -2.57 -22.53 44.18
CA ASP A 738 -1.26 -23.16 44.28
C ASP A 738 -0.17 -22.50 43.41
N THR A 739 -0.50 -21.46 42.62
CA THR A 739 0.48 -20.76 41.78
C THR A 739 1.39 -19.84 42.59
N HIS A 740 2.70 -19.92 42.31
CA HIS A 740 3.73 -19.07 42.93
C HIS A 740 4.17 -17.98 41.94
N PHE A 741 3.97 -16.72 42.31
CA PHE A 741 4.45 -15.57 41.55
C PHE A 741 5.87 -15.18 41.96
N VAL A 742 6.77 -15.09 40.98
CA VAL A 742 8.12 -14.56 41.15
C VAL A 742 8.21 -13.23 40.42
N VAL A 743 8.43 -12.15 41.17
CA VAL A 743 8.30 -10.76 40.71
C VAL A 743 9.66 -10.08 40.71
N ASP A 744 10.01 -9.49 39.57
CA ASP A 744 11.14 -8.57 39.47
C ASP A 744 10.75 -7.20 40.04
N GLY A 745 11.28 -6.88 41.22
CA GLY A 745 10.85 -5.72 41.99
C GLY A 745 11.17 -4.38 41.32
N TYR A 746 12.32 -4.22 40.67
CA TYR A 746 12.66 -2.94 40.03
C TYR A 746 11.95 -2.75 38.70
N ASN A 747 11.74 -3.84 37.96
CA ASN A 747 10.98 -3.78 36.73
C ASN A 747 9.55 -3.35 37.00
N LEU A 748 8.95 -3.85 38.09
CA LEU A 748 7.61 -3.46 38.51
C LEU A 748 7.55 -2.00 39.02
N ILE A 749 8.53 -1.56 39.82
CA ILE A 749 8.63 -0.16 40.27
C ILE A 749 8.77 0.80 39.08
N ASN A 750 9.56 0.46 38.07
CA ASN A 750 9.78 1.32 36.90
C ASN A 750 8.58 1.35 35.94
N ALA A 751 7.71 0.34 36.00
CA ALA A 751 6.54 0.23 35.14
C ALA A 751 5.37 1.11 35.59
N GLU A 752 5.32 1.51 36.88
CA GLU A 752 4.28 2.39 37.43
C GLU A 752 4.83 3.81 37.66
N PRO A 753 4.21 4.86 37.08
CA PRO A 753 4.72 6.23 37.16
C PRO A 753 4.96 6.76 38.58
N HIS A 754 4.05 6.50 39.52
CA HIS A 754 4.13 7.06 40.87
C HIS A 754 5.21 6.37 41.73
N MET A 755 5.36 5.05 41.64
CA MET A 755 6.43 4.29 42.29
C MET A 755 7.80 4.62 41.68
N LYS A 756 7.87 4.89 40.38
CA LYS A 756 9.10 5.35 39.71
C LYS A 756 9.55 6.71 40.23
N GLU A 757 8.64 7.67 40.34
CA GLU A 757 8.92 8.99 40.94
C GLU A 757 9.35 8.87 42.41
N LEU A 758 8.67 8.00 43.17
CA LEU A 758 9.03 7.73 44.56
C LEU A 758 10.44 7.11 44.67
N ALA A 759 10.79 6.18 43.79
CA ALA A 759 12.10 5.53 43.77
C ALA A 759 13.26 6.47 43.42
N HIS A 760 13.00 7.54 42.66
CA HIS A 760 13.97 8.60 42.41
C HIS A 760 14.27 9.43 43.67
N THR A 761 13.32 9.51 44.61
CA THR A 761 13.42 10.33 45.83
C THR A 761 13.90 9.50 47.03
N ASP A 762 13.29 8.33 47.25
CA ASP A 762 13.63 7.37 48.30
C ASP A 762 13.35 5.94 47.80
N ILE A 763 14.42 5.23 47.47
CA ILE A 763 14.33 3.86 46.96
C ILE A 763 13.83 2.87 48.03
N GLY A 764 14.04 3.15 49.31
CA GLY A 764 13.56 2.32 50.41
C GLY A 764 12.04 2.42 50.52
N ALA A 765 11.51 3.64 50.49
CA ALA A 765 10.07 3.90 50.51
C ALA A 765 9.35 3.25 49.31
N ALA A 766 9.95 3.28 48.12
CA ALA A 766 9.39 2.62 46.94
C ALA A 766 9.31 1.10 47.06
N ARG A 767 10.32 0.45 47.68
CA ARG A 767 10.30 -1.00 47.93
C ARG A 767 9.24 -1.37 48.97
N GLU A 768 9.17 -0.63 50.07
CA GLU A 768 8.16 -0.86 51.12
C GLU A 768 6.74 -0.70 50.56
N HIS A 769 6.52 0.32 49.73
CA HIS A 769 5.25 0.54 49.04
C HIS A 769 4.89 -0.63 48.13
N LEU A 770 5.85 -1.14 47.34
CA LEU A 770 5.63 -2.30 46.48
C LEU A 770 5.28 -3.56 47.28
N VAL A 771 6.04 -3.86 48.34
CA VAL A 771 5.80 -5.04 49.19
C VAL A 771 4.41 -4.98 49.82
N ASN A 772 3.96 -3.80 50.24
CA ASN A 772 2.61 -3.60 50.78
C ASN A 772 1.50 -3.82 49.73
N ILE A 773 1.69 -3.34 48.50
CA ILE A 773 0.75 -3.60 47.39
C ILE A 773 0.66 -5.11 47.14
N LEU A 774 1.79 -5.79 47.03
CA LEU A 774 1.84 -7.22 46.75
C LEU A 774 1.28 -8.06 47.90
N ALA A 775 1.45 -7.64 49.16
CA ALA A 775 0.83 -8.31 50.30
C ALA A 775 -0.71 -8.24 50.25
N ASN A 776 -1.27 -7.09 49.86
CA ASN A 776 -2.72 -6.94 49.68
C ASN A 776 -3.23 -7.79 48.51
N TYR A 777 -2.51 -7.77 47.39
CA TYR A 777 -2.86 -8.54 46.20
C TYR A 777 -2.75 -10.05 46.43
N ARG A 778 -1.72 -10.49 47.18
CA ARG A 778 -1.60 -11.88 47.66
C ARG A 778 -2.80 -12.28 48.52
N GLY A 779 -3.22 -11.42 49.44
CA GLY A 779 -4.41 -11.65 50.27
C GLY A 779 -5.69 -11.80 49.46
N TYR A 780 -5.78 -11.13 48.31
CA TYR A 780 -6.91 -11.22 47.38
C TYR A 780 -6.93 -12.56 46.62
N LEU A 781 -5.81 -12.97 46.04
CA LEU A 781 -5.72 -14.18 45.21
C LEU A 781 -5.50 -15.49 46.02
N GLY A 782 -4.96 -15.40 47.23
CA GLY A 782 -4.60 -16.58 48.04
C GLY A 782 -3.33 -17.30 47.58
N CYS A 783 -2.53 -16.70 46.70
CA CYS A 783 -1.33 -17.30 46.10
C CYS A 783 -0.05 -17.07 46.93
N ARG A 784 1.07 -17.69 46.53
CA ARG A 784 2.41 -17.36 47.07
C ARG A 784 3.11 -16.32 46.19
N MET A 785 3.82 -15.38 46.81
CA MET A 785 4.53 -14.30 46.11
C MET A 785 5.94 -14.12 46.66
N THR A 786 6.92 -14.11 45.75
CA THR A 786 8.32 -13.79 46.03
C THR A 786 8.75 -12.61 45.16
N VAL A 787 9.34 -11.59 45.78
CA VAL A 787 9.91 -10.41 45.10
C VAL A 787 11.42 -10.47 45.19
N VAL A 788 12.09 -10.28 44.06
CA VAL A 788 13.54 -10.23 43.98
C VAL A 788 14.00 -8.81 43.66
N PHE A 789 14.93 -8.29 44.47
CA PHE A 789 15.60 -7.01 44.25
C PHE A 789 17.09 -7.21 44.03
N ASP A 790 17.65 -6.49 43.06
CA ASP A 790 19.09 -6.45 42.80
C ASP A 790 19.86 -5.75 43.94
N ALA A 791 20.95 -6.38 44.37
CA ALA A 791 21.88 -5.90 45.39
C ALA A 791 22.62 -4.61 45.00
N TYR A 792 22.76 -4.33 43.69
CA TYR A 792 23.56 -3.21 43.17
C TYR A 792 23.14 -1.82 43.69
N ARG A 793 21.97 -1.71 44.36
CA ARG A 793 21.42 -0.46 44.90
C ARG A 793 21.28 -0.43 46.43
N VAL A 794 22.02 -1.23 47.22
CA VAL A 794 21.99 -1.19 48.70
C VAL A 794 23.37 -1.37 49.34
N PRO A 795 23.81 -0.49 50.27
CA PRO A 795 24.99 -0.73 51.10
C PRO A 795 24.66 -1.65 52.30
N TYR A 796 25.22 -2.87 52.30
CA TYR A 796 25.40 -3.87 53.37
C TYR A 796 24.41 -3.95 54.57
N SER A 797 23.70 -5.07 54.74
CA SER A 797 23.95 -6.09 55.80
C SER A 797 22.89 -7.23 55.87
N GLU A 798 23.36 -8.47 55.75
CA GLU A 798 22.96 -9.73 56.43
C GLU A 798 21.49 -10.20 56.59
N VAL A 799 20.59 -9.92 55.64
CA VAL A 799 19.35 -10.74 55.51
C VAL A 799 19.16 -11.16 54.05
N ARG A 800 19.52 -12.43 53.74
CA ARG A 800 19.46 -13.00 52.37
C ARG A 800 18.03 -13.22 51.86
N SER A 801 17.08 -13.41 52.76
CA SER A 801 15.65 -13.44 52.47
C SER A 801 14.90 -13.22 53.77
N HIS A 802 13.80 -12.48 53.72
CA HIS A 802 12.87 -12.39 54.84
C HIS A 802 11.45 -12.33 54.31
N THR A 803 10.50 -12.72 55.14
CA THR A 803 9.08 -12.65 54.81
C THR A 803 8.50 -11.41 55.45
N GLU A 804 7.98 -10.50 54.62
CA GLU A 804 7.32 -9.28 55.07
C GLU A 804 5.85 -9.32 54.66
N ASN A 805 4.94 -9.19 55.63
CA ASN A 805 3.49 -9.31 55.44
C ASN A 805 3.04 -10.57 54.68
N GLY A 806 3.84 -11.65 54.74
CA GLY A 806 3.62 -12.95 54.07
C GLY A 806 4.10 -13.02 52.61
N THR A 807 4.74 -11.96 52.10
CA THR A 807 5.43 -11.93 50.81
C THR A 807 6.92 -12.16 51.07
N GLU A 808 7.55 -13.08 50.33
CA GLU A 808 8.97 -13.35 50.48
C GLU A 808 9.79 -12.31 49.71
N VAL A 809 10.69 -11.61 50.41
CA VAL A 809 11.54 -10.57 49.83
C VAL A 809 12.97 -11.08 49.82
N ILE A 810 13.56 -11.14 48.62
CA ILE A 810 14.92 -11.63 48.38
C ILE A 810 15.77 -10.51 47.80
N TYR A 811 16.96 -10.33 48.36
CA TYR A 811 18.01 -9.48 47.81
C TYR A 811 19.12 -10.36 47.25
N THR A 812 19.51 -10.15 45.99
CA THR A 812 20.58 -10.93 45.35
C THR A 812 21.96 -10.66 45.98
N LYS A 813 23.02 -11.32 45.50
CA LYS A 813 24.41 -10.99 45.89
C LYS A 813 24.94 -9.86 45.00
N GLU A 814 25.96 -9.13 45.47
CA GLU A 814 26.58 -8.01 44.71
C GLU A 814 27.03 -8.36 43.28
N ASN A 815 27.33 -9.63 43.00
CA ASN A 815 27.80 -10.12 41.70
C ASN A 815 26.75 -10.95 40.94
N GLU A 816 25.49 -10.91 41.35
CA GLU A 816 24.39 -11.73 40.83
C GLU A 816 23.19 -10.82 40.52
N THR A 817 22.79 -10.72 39.26
CA THR A 817 21.64 -9.90 38.86
C THR A 817 20.32 -10.55 39.30
N ALA A 818 19.30 -9.72 39.53
CA ALA A 818 17.94 -10.21 39.82
C ALA A 818 17.46 -11.20 38.74
N ASP A 819 17.78 -10.93 37.47
CA ASP A 819 17.44 -11.76 36.32
C ASP A 819 18.01 -13.18 36.39
N ALA A 820 19.31 -13.28 36.72
CA ALA A 820 19.99 -14.57 36.84
C ALA A 820 19.41 -15.37 38.02
N TYR A 821 19.13 -14.70 39.14
CA TYR A 821 18.55 -15.32 40.32
C TYR A 821 17.11 -15.78 40.09
N ILE A 822 16.28 -14.98 39.43
CA ILE A 822 14.89 -15.33 39.08
C ILE A 822 14.89 -16.56 38.16
N ALA A 823 15.82 -16.66 37.20
CA ALA A 823 15.93 -17.82 36.33
C ALA A 823 16.28 -19.11 37.11
N GLU A 824 17.21 -19.04 38.07
CA GLU A 824 17.57 -20.18 38.92
C GLU A 824 16.43 -20.57 39.87
N LEU A 825 15.78 -19.59 40.49
CA LEU A 825 14.64 -19.79 41.39
C LEU A 825 13.44 -20.41 40.65
N THR A 826 13.14 -19.93 39.44
CA THR A 826 12.06 -20.48 38.59
C THR A 826 12.34 -21.93 38.21
N LYS A 827 13.60 -22.28 37.97
CA LYS A 827 14.03 -23.66 37.68
C LYS A 827 13.91 -24.58 38.90
N GLU A 828 14.14 -24.07 40.10
CA GLU A 828 13.98 -24.84 41.34
C GLU A 828 12.50 -25.06 41.67
N LEU A 829 11.71 -23.99 41.68
CA LEU A 829 10.28 -24.02 42.02
C LEU A 829 9.42 -24.71 40.96
N GLY A 830 9.76 -24.55 39.68
CA GLY A 830 9.04 -25.16 38.56
C GLY A 830 9.07 -26.70 38.53
N LYS A 831 9.89 -27.35 39.38
CA LYS A 831 9.88 -28.81 39.56
C LYS A 831 8.74 -29.29 40.47
N SER A 832 8.25 -28.43 41.36
CA SER A 832 7.28 -28.81 42.39
C SER A 832 5.95 -28.05 42.28
N GLU A 833 5.93 -26.87 41.67
CA GLU A 833 4.79 -25.93 41.72
C GLU A 833 4.60 -25.19 40.38
N SER A 834 3.41 -24.64 40.13
CA SER A 834 3.16 -23.76 38.97
C SER A 834 3.73 -22.38 39.25
N VAL A 835 4.73 -21.96 38.46
CA VAL A 835 5.41 -20.67 38.63
C VAL A 835 4.94 -19.69 37.56
N THR A 836 4.66 -18.46 37.99
CA THR A 836 4.40 -17.32 37.09
C THR A 836 5.44 -16.23 37.31
N VAL A 837 6.16 -15.85 36.27
CA VAL A 837 7.22 -14.82 36.34
C VAL A 837 6.68 -13.48 35.86
N VAL A 838 6.90 -12.43 36.65
CA VAL A 838 6.52 -11.04 36.34
C VAL A 838 7.78 -10.22 36.06
N SER A 839 8.05 -9.96 34.78
CA SER A 839 9.10 -9.03 34.34
C SER A 839 8.89 -8.58 32.89
N SER A 840 9.30 -7.35 32.59
CA SER A 840 9.28 -6.80 31.23
C SER A 840 10.60 -6.99 30.47
N ASP A 841 11.64 -7.57 31.08
CA ASP A 841 12.95 -7.77 30.43
C ASP A 841 13.01 -9.04 29.57
N ALA A 842 13.50 -8.93 28.33
CA ALA A 842 13.50 -9.98 27.33
C ALA A 842 14.41 -11.18 27.70
N LEU A 843 15.52 -10.93 28.41
CA LEU A 843 16.46 -11.99 28.81
C LEU A 843 15.86 -12.92 29.89
N VAL A 844 15.11 -12.38 30.85
CA VAL A 844 14.36 -13.15 31.85
C VAL A 844 13.22 -13.92 31.20
N GLN A 845 12.62 -13.35 30.14
CA GLN A 845 11.51 -13.94 29.40
C GLN A 845 11.94 -15.18 28.59
N GLU A 846 13.13 -15.16 28.00
CA GLU A 846 13.65 -16.30 27.22
C GLU A 846 14.06 -17.48 28.12
N MET A 847 14.68 -17.20 29.27
CA MET A 847 15.17 -18.21 30.22
C MET A 847 14.05 -18.94 30.99
N SER A 848 12.94 -18.23 31.28
CA SER A 848 11.79 -18.76 32.02
C SER A 848 10.89 -19.67 31.17
N LEU A 849 10.75 -19.39 29.86
CA LEU A 849 10.02 -20.24 28.90
C LEU A 849 10.62 -21.63 28.75
N GLY A 850 11.96 -21.76 28.86
CA GLY A 850 12.66 -23.05 28.80
C GLY A 850 12.30 -24.04 29.93
N HIS A 851 11.61 -23.58 30.98
CA HIS A 851 11.30 -24.37 32.17
C HIS A 851 9.79 -24.50 32.47
N GLY A 852 8.91 -24.07 31.56
CA GLY A 852 7.46 -24.27 31.68
C GLY A 852 6.72 -23.29 32.62
N ALA A 853 7.36 -22.18 33.01
CA ALA A 853 6.72 -21.12 33.79
C ALA A 853 5.83 -20.23 32.91
N LEU A 854 4.72 -19.74 33.47
CA LEU A 854 3.83 -18.78 32.80
C LEU A 854 4.41 -17.35 32.95
N ARG A 855 4.12 -16.48 32.00
CA ARG A 855 4.69 -15.12 31.94
C ARG A 855 3.59 -14.08 32.01
N ILE A 856 3.84 -13.00 32.76
CA ILE A 856 3.04 -11.77 32.74
C ILE A 856 4.00 -10.57 32.65
N SER A 857 3.68 -9.56 31.83
CA SER A 857 4.49 -8.33 31.81
C SER A 857 4.22 -7.47 33.04
N SER A 858 5.19 -6.64 33.46
CA SER A 858 5.01 -5.77 34.64
C SER A 858 3.83 -4.81 34.49
N ARG A 859 3.55 -4.32 33.27
CA ARG A 859 2.42 -3.43 32.99
C ARG A 859 1.06 -4.13 33.11
N GLU A 860 0.93 -5.32 32.53
CA GLU A 860 -0.30 -6.12 32.66
C GLU A 860 -0.56 -6.48 34.13
N PHE A 861 0.49 -6.86 34.86
CA PHE A 861 0.38 -7.19 36.28
C PHE A 861 -0.06 -5.99 37.14
N ILE A 862 0.42 -4.78 36.85
CA ILE A 862 -0.04 -3.55 37.53
C ILE A 862 -1.51 -3.27 37.26
N MET A 863 -1.96 -3.39 36.01
CA MET A 863 -3.37 -3.19 35.66
C MET A 863 -4.27 -4.17 36.44
N ASP A 864 -3.84 -5.42 36.57
CA ASP A 864 -4.60 -6.43 37.33
C ASP A 864 -4.62 -6.13 38.84
N ILE A 865 -3.52 -5.62 39.41
CA ILE A 865 -3.48 -5.14 40.80
C ILE A 865 -4.44 -3.97 41.01
N GLU A 866 -4.51 -3.01 40.09
CA GLU A 866 -5.39 -1.85 40.18
C GLU A 866 -6.88 -2.25 40.15
N ILE A 867 -7.22 -3.19 39.27
CA ILE A 867 -8.56 -3.77 39.20
C ILE A 867 -8.93 -4.46 40.53
N ALA A 868 -8.04 -5.32 41.05
CA ALA A 868 -8.28 -6.00 42.32
C ALA A 868 -8.40 -5.02 43.50
N ILE A 869 -7.59 -3.96 43.55
CA ILE A 869 -7.71 -2.92 44.59
C ILE A 869 -9.06 -2.21 44.51
N LYS A 870 -9.55 -1.94 43.29
CA LYS A 870 -10.87 -1.32 43.08
C LYS A 870 -11.99 -2.25 43.58
N GLU A 871 -11.92 -3.54 43.26
CA GLU A 871 -12.89 -4.55 43.72
C GLU A 871 -12.88 -4.71 45.25
N ILE A 872 -11.70 -4.72 45.88
CA ILE A 872 -11.57 -4.76 47.34
C ILE A 872 -12.19 -3.51 47.98
N ARG A 873 -11.99 -2.32 47.38
CA ARG A 873 -12.59 -1.07 47.88
C ARG A 873 -14.11 -1.08 47.75
N GLU A 874 -14.64 -1.57 46.64
CA GLU A 874 -16.08 -1.72 46.42
C GLU A 874 -16.67 -2.72 47.43
N PHE A 875 -16.03 -3.87 47.64
CA PHE A 875 -16.44 -4.87 48.64
C PHE A 875 -16.42 -4.33 50.08
N LEU A 876 -15.41 -3.54 50.45
CA LEU A 876 -15.32 -2.91 51.77
C LEU A 876 -16.34 -1.78 51.96
N ALA A 877 -16.73 -1.08 50.89
CA ALA A 877 -17.78 -0.07 50.92
C ALA A 877 -19.16 -0.72 51.13
N ASP A 878 -19.44 -1.82 50.42
CA ASP A 878 -20.69 -2.56 50.57
C ASP A 878 -20.85 -3.16 51.97
N ASN A 879 -19.77 -3.67 52.57
CA ASN A 879 -19.79 -4.27 53.91
C ASN A 879 -19.65 -3.27 55.09
N LYS A 880 -19.48 -1.97 54.82
CA LYS A 880 -19.54 -0.89 55.83
C LYS A 880 -20.93 -0.25 55.95
N SER A 881 -21.92 -0.79 55.21
CA SER A 881 -23.33 -0.36 55.21
C SER A 881 -24.15 -1.05 56.30
#